data_AF-A0A9D4Z0V5-F1
#
_entry.id   AF-A0A9D4Z0V5-F1
#
_cell.length_a   1.000
_cell.length_b   1.000
_cell.length_c   1.000
_cell.angle_alpha   90.00
_cell.angle_beta   90.00
_cell.angle_gamma   90.00
#
_symmetry.space_group_name_H-M   'P 1'
#
loop_
_entity.id
_entity.type
_entity.pdbx_description
1 polymer ?
#
loop_
_entity_poly.entity_id
_entity_poly.type
_entity_poly.pdbx_seq_one_letter_code
_entity_poly.pdbx_strand_id
1 'polypeptide(L)'
;MAPHAVIAGGAGSTMSLDQVLAVVHGAEVVVDRAAALRVKKNSPAPKSFQPEAAPAAASDAAAVASLEQALVRATMFYKLLSLVNGKSGVRLAVVESLAALLNAGAVPALPAADNDAASLAALAAFLQGVGSAVAADGTQQQASDALAAAGIQSPPGLSAAERAVMQDGQCVAAGTAAICCHAGKLLLATANAVAALSAEALQADVKALDAEAVESQPHKGALLAGEEMRALLEGSRQVNGKKAGVGCLPAVGNGAQVHGALLEALNAAAAPAKAELAMAALPAAKDGAAQQASSPTLASSSLLLATSLLKAAALSLIRSETISSRLAQVAASAPAASAEDPAPAAAEEGMQQLVAAAAAAVDASKQQAAAAASKLALGSGDEPLPSLAAALAAYAAFQALQQAVAVEALAAATSLRLQEGLPANGVAAEAAAVPAAAADGGAGEGGKKKDKKKDKGPQGMQLGKGTGLLRAYVEHAAAGGAGTSGSGEIGLESQLQLLSLSGDGSVAGALQAALNRVAAALDPQTHALTQHLAALRAVIEANQAQRKPKIAKGARDFMPDQMAIREVAFGKITGVFKRHGAVSIDTPVFELRETLMGKYGEDSKLIYDLADQGGELLSLRYDLTVPFARFVALHGVGNIKRYHIAKVYRRDQPQMARGRFREFFQCDFDIAGSYPTMVPDAEVLKVLVEILDELRLGEYEVKLNHRRLLDAMLDIAGVPSQKFRPICSAIDKLDKEPWEVVRAEMVEEKGLPGPVADRIGEFVVLRGRPMELLERLTAAAHPLAQHAESAAALEELGALFGFLDALGALGPIVFDLSLARGLDYYTGVIYEAVLKGANVGSIAAGGRYDKLVGMFSGKEVPAVGVSIGIERVFAIMEAQLRAQAEQAGGTIRETESEVLVASVGNGMQPRRMRVCSELWAGGIKAEFGYKVNPKMGDQLGYALKQGIPFMVLFGESEVAEGVVKVKDLDAGSEEVVRQEELIARLQELVKGKAERRIVYHQKDDASGK
;
A
#
# COMPACT_ATOMS: atom_id res chain seq x y z
N MET A 1 19.00 -29.36 -2.10
CA MET A 1 20.19 -28.63 -2.59
C MET A 1 21.33 -28.91 -1.63
N ALA A 2 22.54 -29.17 -2.11
CA ALA A 2 23.72 -29.18 -1.25
C ALA A 2 23.83 -27.82 -0.53
N PRO A 3 24.23 -27.74 0.75
CA PRO A 3 24.35 -26.45 1.41
C PRO A 3 25.44 -25.65 0.68
N HIS A 4 25.07 -24.50 0.12
CA HIS A 4 26.06 -23.54 -0.35
C HIS A 4 26.94 -23.14 0.84
N ALA A 5 28.26 -23.20 0.68
CA ALA A 5 29.19 -22.76 1.71
C ALA A 5 28.98 -21.27 2.02
N VAL A 6 28.86 -20.94 3.31
CA VAL A 6 28.74 -19.59 3.82
C VAL A 6 30.14 -19.02 4.03
N ILE A 7 30.47 -17.97 3.30
CA ILE A 7 31.78 -17.31 3.39
C ILE A 7 31.75 -16.28 4.53
N ALA A 8 32.56 -16.49 5.56
CA ALA A 8 32.79 -15.57 6.65
C ALA A 8 33.93 -14.59 6.31
N GLY A 9 33.59 -13.34 5.98
CA GLY A 9 34.54 -12.24 5.72
C GLY A 9 34.48 -11.67 4.29
N GLY A 10 34.74 -10.36 4.13
CA GLY A 10 34.74 -9.67 2.83
C GLY A 10 34.94 -8.14 2.94
N ALA A 11 35.46 -7.47 1.89
CA ALA A 11 35.57 -6.02 1.87
C ALA A 11 34.21 -5.37 1.53
N GLY A 12 33.51 -4.83 2.53
CA GLY A 12 32.30 -4.02 2.31
C GLY A 12 30.99 -4.80 2.11
N SER A 13 30.99 -6.13 2.19
CA SER A 13 29.77 -6.94 2.16
C SER A 13 29.14 -7.01 3.55
N THR A 14 28.03 -6.29 3.77
CA THR A 14 27.17 -6.53 4.94
C THR A 14 26.55 -7.92 4.81
N MET A 15 26.91 -8.84 5.71
CA MET A 15 26.37 -10.20 5.71
C MET A 15 24.85 -10.18 5.93
N SER A 16 24.13 -11.12 5.31
CA SER A 16 22.67 -11.21 5.42
C SER A 16 22.25 -12.07 6.60
N LEU A 17 21.05 -11.81 7.14
CA LEU A 17 20.42 -12.65 8.17
C LEU A 17 20.24 -14.10 7.68
N ASP A 18 20.08 -14.30 6.38
CA ASP A 18 19.91 -15.62 5.74
C ASP A 18 21.16 -16.50 5.91
N GLN A 19 22.36 -15.91 5.92
CA GLN A 19 23.60 -16.63 6.15
C GLN A 19 23.69 -17.15 7.59
N VAL A 20 23.22 -16.37 8.57
CA VAL A 20 23.19 -16.81 9.97
C VAL A 20 22.32 -18.05 10.13
N LEU A 21 21.12 -18.04 9.54
CA LEU A 21 20.22 -19.19 9.56
C LEU A 21 20.76 -20.40 8.80
N ALA A 22 21.39 -20.18 7.63
CA ALA A 22 22.04 -21.27 6.91
C ALA A 22 23.07 -22.00 7.79
N VAL A 23 23.87 -21.26 8.56
CA VAL A 23 24.85 -21.85 9.50
C VAL A 23 24.18 -22.53 10.69
N VAL A 24 23.08 -21.97 11.22
CA VAL A 24 22.25 -22.65 12.23
C VAL A 24 21.78 -24.01 11.72
N HIS A 25 21.42 -24.12 10.44
CA HIS A 25 21.01 -25.38 9.78
C HIS A 25 22.17 -26.26 9.28
N GLY A 26 23.41 -25.96 9.66
CA GLY A 26 24.54 -26.82 9.34
C GLY A 26 25.19 -26.56 7.98
N ALA A 27 24.96 -25.38 7.37
CA ALA A 27 25.74 -25.00 6.19
C ALA A 27 27.24 -24.92 6.53
N GLU A 28 28.08 -25.34 5.58
CA GLU A 28 29.53 -25.28 5.71
C GLU A 28 29.99 -23.82 5.80
N VAL A 29 30.84 -23.52 6.77
CA VAL A 29 31.40 -22.20 7.02
C VAL A 29 32.84 -22.16 6.52
N VAL A 30 33.13 -21.23 5.61
CA VAL A 30 34.46 -21.03 5.03
C VAL A 30 34.94 -19.62 5.35
N VAL A 31 36.13 -19.47 5.92
CA VAL A 31 36.71 -18.14 6.22
C VAL A 31 37.32 -17.55 4.94
N ASP A 32 36.96 -16.31 4.62
CA ASP A 32 37.50 -15.62 3.44
C ASP A 32 39.02 -15.42 3.53
N ARG A 33 39.71 -15.69 2.42
CA ARG A 33 41.18 -15.67 2.36
C ARG A 33 41.74 -14.26 2.55
N ALA A 34 41.06 -13.23 2.06
CA ALA A 34 41.49 -11.84 2.24
C ALA A 34 41.23 -11.35 3.68
N ALA A 35 40.15 -11.81 4.31
CA ALA A 35 39.85 -11.51 5.70
C ALA A 35 40.82 -12.24 6.67
N ALA A 36 41.18 -13.50 6.40
CA ALA A 36 42.20 -14.25 7.15
C ALA A 36 43.57 -13.54 7.16
N LEU A 37 43.92 -12.81 6.10
CA LEU A 37 45.14 -12.00 6.03
C LEU A 37 45.08 -10.75 6.91
N ARG A 38 43.89 -10.21 7.20
CA ARG A 38 43.70 -9.03 8.08
C ARG A 38 43.81 -9.37 9.56
N VAL A 39 43.49 -10.61 9.93
CA VAL A 39 43.60 -11.14 11.29
C VAL A 39 45.08 -11.29 11.72
N LYS A 40 46.03 -11.41 10.78
CA LYS A 40 47.47 -11.53 11.08
C LYS A 40 48.07 -10.27 11.71
N LYS A 41 48.14 -10.26 13.05
CA LYS A 41 49.14 -9.50 13.82
C LYS A 41 49.67 -10.36 14.97
N ASN A 42 50.98 -10.25 15.26
CA ASN A 42 51.75 -11.10 16.18
C ASN A 42 51.31 -10.98 17.66
N SER A 43 50.10 -11.45 18.01
CA SER A 43 49.77 -11.76 19.41
C SER A 43 50.64 -12.95 19.84
N PRO A 44 51.46 -12.82 20.90
CA PRO A 44 52.37 -13.89 21.31
C PRO A 44 51.58 -15.12 21.74
N ALA A 45 51.94 -16.29 21.19
CA ALA A 45 51.38 -17.56 21.65
C ALA A 45 51.70 -17.75 23.15
N PRO A 46 50.76 -18.27 23.95
CA PRO A 46 51.00 -18.54 25.36
C PRO A 46 52.17 -19.52 25.53
N LYS A 47 53.11 -19.21 26.44
CA LYS A 47 54.37 -19.97 26.64
C LYS A 47 54.17 -21.35 27.28
N SER A 48 53.00 -21.63 27.86
CA SER A 48 52.60 -22.94 28.37
C SER A 48 51.07 -23.00 28.51
N PHE A 49 50.49 -24.18 28.30
CA PHE A 49 49.10 -24.46 28.64
C PHE A 49 48.97 -24.52 30.17
N GLN A 50 48.28 -23.56 30.77
CA GLN A 50 47.86 -23.64 32.16
C GLN A 50 46.34 -23.84 32.16
N PRO A 51 45.82 -25.03 32.48
CA PRO A 51 44.40 -25.20 32.73
C PRO A 51 44.07 -24.37 33.97
N GLU A 52 43.39 -23.26 33.78
CA GLU A 52 42.84 -22.51 34.91
C GLU A 52 41.68 -23.35 35.48
N ALA A 53 41.60 -23.41 36.82
CA ALA A 53 40.45 -24.01 37.48
C ALA A 53 39.18 -23.34 36.92
N ALA A 54 38.16 -24.15 36.64
CA ALA A 54 36.84 -23.64 36.29
C ALA A 54 36.50 -22.46 37.23
N PRO A 55 35.94 -21.34 36.72
CA PRO A 55 35.52 -20.24 37.58
C PRO A 55 34.78 -20.86 38.76
N ALA A 56 35.20 -20.53 39.98
CA ALA A 56 34.68 -21.15 41.20
C ALA A 56 33.17 -21.28 41.03
N ALA A 57 32.68 -22.52 40.93
CA ALA A 57 31.27 -22.78 40.93
C ALA A 57 30.76 -22.01 42.15
N ALA A 58 29.96 -20.98 41.91
CA ALA A 58 29.20 -20.35 42.99
C ALA A 58 28.53 -21.53 43.69
N SER A 59 28.98 -21.81 44.91
CA SER A 59 28.71 -23.05 45.63
C SER A 59 27.27 -23.15 46.12
N ASP A 60 26.35 -22.47 45.44
CA ASP A 60 24.91 -22.49 45.59
C ASP A 60 24.31 -22.04 44.25
N ALA A 61 24.16 -22.95 43.29
CA ALA A 61 23.45 -22.64 42.05
C ALA A 61 22.69 -23.88 41.58
N ALA A 62 21.36 -23.78 41.60
CA ALA A 62 20.47 -24.61 40.82
C ALA A 62 21.02 -24.77 39.40
N ALA A 63 20.89 -25.96 38.81
CA ALA A 63 21.34 -26.28 37.45
C ALA A 63 21.05 -25.11 36.48
N VAL A 64 22.08 -24.34 36.12
CA VAL A 64 21.93 -23.16 35.27
C VAL A 64 21.50 -23.65 33.88
N ALA A 65 20.33 -23.20 33.41
CA ALA A 65 19.81 -23.57 32.11
C ALA A 65 20.82 -23.21 31.00
N SER A 66 21.01 -24.11 30.03
CA SER A 66 21.89 -23.87 28.88
C SER A 66 21.11 -23.26 27.72
N LEU A 67 21.77 -22.44 26.89
CA LEU A 67 21.21 -21.93 25.65
C LEU A 67 20.87 -23.07 24.67
N GLU A 68 19.81 -22.90 23.90
CA GLU A 68 19.43 -23.85 22.85
C GLU A 68 20.48 -23.94 21.74
N GLN A 69 20.57 -25.10 21.09
CA GLN A 69 21.59 -25.38 20.08
C GLN A 69 21.61 -24.36 18.94
N ALA A 70 20.43 -23.92 18.48
CA ALA A 70 20.28 -22.91 17.44
C ALA A 70 20.91 -21.56 17.86
N LEU A 71 20.68 -21.14 19.10
CA LEU A 71 21.24 -19.90 19.65
C LEU A 71 22.76 -20.01 19.82
N VAL A 72 23.27 -21.16 20.26
CA VAL A 72 24.71 -21.40 20.40
C VAL A 72 25.41 -21.34 19.03
N ARG A 73 24.87 -22.02 18.01
CA ARG A 73 25.43 -21.98 16.65
C ARG A 73 25.42 -20.57 16.06
N ALA A 74 24.32 -19.83 16.23
CA ALA A 74 24.26 -18.42 15.81
C ALA A 74 25.28 -17.55 16.56
N THR A 75 25.43 -17.76 17.88
CA THR A 75 26.42 -17.06 18.71
C THR A 75 27.85 -17.33 18.23
N MET A 76 28.20 -18.59 17.97
CA MET A 76 29.52 -18.97 17.47
C MET A 76 29.82 -18.37 16.10
N PHE A 77 28.86 -18.41 15.18
CA PHE A 77 29.00 -17.83 13.85
C PHE A 77 29.14 -16.30 13.91
N TYR A 78 28.34 -15.65 14.74
CA TYR A 78 28.44 -14.22 14.96
C TYR A 78 29.79 -13.85 15.58
N LYS A 79 30.26 -14.65 16.53
CA LYS A 79 31.58 -14.44 17.13
C LYS A 79 32.67 -14.57 16.07
N LEU A 80 32.61 -15.59 15.23
CA LEU A 80 33.50 -15.74 14.08
C LEU A 80 33.48 -14.50 13.18
N LEU A 81 32.30 -14.00 12.82
CA LEU A 81 32.15 -12.80 11.98
C LEU A 81 32.76 -11.55 12.60
N SER A 82 32.50 -11.30 13.89
CA SER A 82 33.07 -10.13 14.58
C SER A 82 34.60 -10.18 14.64
N LEU A 83 35.19 -11.37 14.76
CA LEU A 83 36.64 -11.57 14.75
C LEU A 83 37.26 -11.35 13.36
N VAL A 84 36.55 -11.73 12.29
CA VAL A 84 37.04 -11.72 10.89
C VAL A 84 36.83 -10.36 10.21
N ASN A 85 35.78 -9.62 10.57
CA ASN A 85 35.46 -8.31 9.99
C ASN A 85 36.31 -7.16 10.56
N GLY A 86 37.10 -7.40 11.61
CA GLY A 86 37.83 -6.36 12.37
C GLY A 86 39.35 -6.50 12.41
N LYS A 87 40.02 -5.49 13.00
CA LYS A 87 41.41 -5.61 13.51
C LYS A 87 41.38 -6.18 14.94
N SER A 88 40.65 -7.27 15.15
CA SER A 88 40.38 -7.88 16.47
C SER A 88 41.65 -8.28 17.24
N GLY A 89 42.77 -8.51 16.53
CA GLY A 89 44.06 -8.82 17.15
C GLY A 89 44.20 -10.26 17.65
N VAL A 90 43.24 -11.13 17.32
CA VAL A 90 43.29 -12.57 17.65
C VAL A 90 44.12 -13.35 16.65
N ARG A 91 44.67 -14.51 17.06
CA ARG A 91 45.37 -15.42 16.14
C ARG A 91 44.39 -16.09 15.17
N LEU A 92 44.86 -16.35 13.95
CA LEU A 92 44.11 -17.09 12.92
C LEU A 92 43.64 -18.46 13.42
N ALA A 93 44.44 -19.12 14.26
CA ALA A 93 44.08 -20.41 14.86
C ALA A 93 42.76 -20.36 15.66
N VAL A 94 42.45 -19.24 16.34
CA VAL A 94 41.19 -19.08 17.10
C VAL A 94 40.00 -19.00 16.15
N VAL A 95 40.16 -18.27 15.04
CA VAL A 95 39.16 -18.12 13.98
C VAL A 95 38.91 -19.47 13.28
N GLU A 96 39.98 -20.19 12.92
CA GLU A 96 39.91 -21.52 12.31
C GLU A 96 39.26 -22.54 13.24
N SER A 97 39.54 -22.50 14.54
CA SER A 97 38.91 -23.37 15.53
C SER A 97 37.39 -23.14 15.64
N LEU A 98 36.92 -21.90 15.61
CA LEU A 98 35.48 -21.60 15.63
C LEU A 98 34.77 -22.09 14.36
N ALA A 99 35.38 -21.89 13.19
CA ALA A 99 34.85 -22.39 11.92
C ALA A 99 34.82 -23.93 11.89
N ALA A 100 35.88 -24.58 12.37
CA ALA A 100 35.97 -26.04 12.46
C ALA A 100 34.90 -26.63 13.39
N LEU A 101 34.65 -26.00 14.55
CA LEU A 101 33.58 -26.42 15.47
C LEU A 101 32.19 -26.29 14.86
N LEU A 102 31.92 -25.19 14.14
CA LEU A 102 30.65 -24.99 13.41
C LEU A 102 30.42 -26.08 12.36
N ASN A 103 31.47 -26.43 11.60
CA ASN A 103 31.45 -27.44 10.54
C ASN A 103 31.37 -28.88 11.08
N ALA A 104 31.97 -29.15 12.24
CA ALA A 104 31.88 -30.44 12.92
C ALA A 104 30.52 -30.68 13.60
N GLY A 105 29.66 -29.65 13.66
CA GLY A 105 28.36 -29.76 14.32
C GLY A 105 28.45 -29.81 15.85
N ALA A 106 29.60 -29.46 16.44
CA ALA A 106 29.77 -29.47 17.89
C ALA A 106 29.15 -28.21 18.53
N VAL A 107 28.27 -28.41 19.50
CA VAL A 107 27.52 -27.33 20.17
C VAL A 107 27.94 -27.22 21.64
N PRO A 108 28.78 -26.24 22.01
CA PRO A 108 29.20 -26.02 23.40
C PRO A 108 28.02 -25.71 24.33
N ALA A 109 28.08 -26.22 25.57
CA ALA A 109 27.10 -25.90 26.60
C ALA A 109 27.35 -24.48 27.14
N LEU A 110 26.64 -23.49 26.58
CA LEU A 110 26.72 -22.09 27.01
C LEU A 110 25.60 -21.78 28.02
N PRO A 111 25.87 -21.10 29.14
CA PRO A 111 24.84 -20.75 30.12
C PRO A 111 23.87 -19.70 29.55
N ALA A 112 22.59 -19.81 29.89
CA ALA A 112 21.57 -18.80 29.68
C ALA A 112 21.66 -17.75 30.80
N ALA A 113 22.56 -16.78 30.65
CA ALA A 113 22.80 -15.72 31.62
C ALA A 113 22.04 -14.43 31.29
N ASP A 114 22.02 -13.48 32.23
CA ASP A 114 21.42 -12.16 32.03
C ASP A 114 22.19 -11.27 31.01
N ASN A 115 23.45 -11.61 30.70
CA ASN A 115 24.31 -10.88 29.76
C ASN A 115 25.14 -11.82 28.87
N ASP A 116 25.57 -11.32 27.70
CA ASP A 116 26.39 -12.06 26.73
C ASP A 116 27.75 -12.46 27.28
N ALA A 117 28.31 -11.68 28.21
CA ALA A 117 29.68 -11.86 28.71
C ALA A 117 29.86 -13.25 29.35
N ALA A 118 28.88 -13.74 30.10
CA ALA A 118 28.95 -15.06 30.72
C ALA A 118 28.92 -16.19 29.67
N SER A 119 28.05 -16.11 28.65
CA SER A 119 27.98 -17.10 27.57
C SER A 119 29.24 -17.08 26.70
N LEU A 120 29.79 -15.89 26.42
CA LEU A 120 31.04 -15.72 25.67
C LEU A 120 32.27 -16.16 26.48
N ALA A 121 32.27 -15.98 27.80
CA ALA A 121 33.31 -16.52 28.68
C ALA A 121 33.32 -18.06 28.67
N ALA A 122 32.14 -18.69 28.69
CA ALA A 122 32.03 -20.14 28.55
C ALA A 122 32.54 -20.63 27.19
N LEU A 123 32.25 -19.92 26.10
CA LEU A 123 32.80 -20.23 24.78
C LEU A 123 34.33 -20.08 24.74
N ALA A 124 34.88 -19.05 25.39
CA ALA A 124 36.33 -18.85 25.51
C ALA A 124 37.00 -19.95 26.36
N ALA A 125 36.34 -20.45 27.40
CA ALA A 125 36.80 -21.59 28.20
C ALA A 125 36.74 -22.90 27.39
N PHE A 126 35.70 -23.07 26.56
CA PHE A 126 35.57 -24.22 25.67
C PHE A 126 36.72 -24.33 24.67
N LEU A 127 37.14 -23.22 24.06
CA LEU A 127 38.33 -23.17 23.19
C LEU A 127 39.65 -23.46 23.92
N GLN A 128 39.65 -23.46 25.25
CA GLN A 128 40.79 -23.87 26.08
C GLN A 128 40.67 -25.33 26.56
N GLY A 129 39.64 -26.06 26.11
CA GLY A 129 39.41 -27.46 26.46
C GLY A 129 38.61 -27.67 27.75
N VAL A 130 37.91 -26.63 28.24
CA VAL A 130 37.11 -26.70 29.48
C VAL A 130 35.61 -26.59 29.16
N GLY A 131 34.81 -27.54 29.65
CA GLY A 131 33.36 -27.57 29.48
C GLY A 131 32.88 -28.81 28.73
N SER A 132 31.60 -28.83 28.36
CA SER A 132 30.99 -29.90 27.58
C SER A 132 30.35 -29.37 26.29
N ALA A 133 30.14 -30.25 25.33
CA ALA A 133 29.40 -29.98 24.11
C ALA A 133 28.46 -31.14 23.78
N VAL A 134 27.44 -30.85 22.98
CA VAL A 134 26.62 -31.86 22.32
C VAL A 134 27.12 -32.01 20.89
N ALA A 135 27.44 -33.22 20.48
CA ALA A 135 27.83 -33.54 19.11
C ALA A 135 26.62 -33.57 18.16
N ALA A 136 26.89 -33.62 16.86
CA ALA A 136 25.84 -33.62 15.83
C ALA A 136 24.86 -34.80 15.94
N ASP A 137 25.28 -35.92 16.54
CA ASP A 137 24.46 -37.11 16.81
C ASP A 137 23.68 -37.06 18.14
N GLY A 138 23.77 -35.94 18.87
CA GLY A 138 23.13 -35.74 20.16
C GLY A 138 23.92 -36.29 21.35
N THR A 139 25.10 -36.86 21.15
CA THR A 139 25.93 -37.38 22.24
C THR A 139 26.62 -36.26 23.02
N GLN A 140 26.70 -36.40 24.35
CA GLN A 140 27.47 -35.47 25.19
C GLN A 140 28.96 -35.81 25.12
N GLN A 141 29.78 -34.79 24.91
CA GLN A 141 31.23 -34.91 24.79
C GLN A 141 31.92 -33.87 25.67
N GLN A 142 33.10 -34.21 26.20
CA GLN A 142 33.98 -33.24 26.85
C GLN A 142 34.57 -32.28 25.80
N ALA A 143 34.89 -31.05 26.21
CA ALA A 143 35.45 -30.05 25.30
C ALA A 143 36.71 -30.52 24.57
N SER A 144 37.57 -31.31 25.23
CA SER A 144 38.75 -31.92 24.61
C SER A 144 38.41 -32.84 23.44
N ASP A 145 37.36 -33.66 23.61
CA ASP A 145 36.96 -34.68 22.65
C ASP A 145 36.23 -34.04 21.46
N ALA A 146 35.39 -33.04 21.74
CA ALA A 146 34.70 -32.26 20.72
C ALA A 146 35.67 -31.43 19.85
N LEU A 147 36.73 -30.85 20.47
CA LEU A 147 37.80 -30.18 19.72
C LEU A 147 38.58 -31.18 18.86
N ALA A 148 38.90 -32.36 19.38
CA ALA A 148 39.59 -33.40 18.62
C ALA A 148 38.74 -33.90 17.44
N ALA A 149 37.44 -34.10 17.64
CA ALA A 149 36.49 -34.49 16.61
C ALA A 149 36.36 -33.44 15.50
N ALA A 150 36.53 -32.15 15.83
CA ALA A 150 36.60 -31.05 14.87
C ALA A 150 37.97 -30.92 14.16
N GLY A 151 38.90 -31.84 14.37
CA GLY A 151 40.23 -31.84 13.75
C GLY A 151 41.26 -30.94 14.44
N ILE A 152 41.00 -30.47 15.67
CA ILE A 152 41.87 -29.57 16.43
C ILE A 152 42.73 -30.41 17.38
N GLN A 153 43.97 -30.72 16.99
CA GLN A 153 44.87 -31.64 17.71
C GLN A 153 45.32 -31.15 19.09
N SER A 154 45.34 -29.83 19.31
CA SER A 154 45.63 -29.20 20.61
C SER A 154 44.84 -27.90 20.73
N PRO A 155 44.22 -27.58 21.89
CA PRO A 155 43.50 -26.33 22.06
C PRO A 155 44.40 -25.14 21.71
N PRO A 156 43.91 -24.13 20.96
CA PRO A 156 44.74 -23.00 20.52
C PRO A 156 45.35 -22.20 21.69
N GLY A 157 44.80 -22.36 22.91
CA GLY A 157 45.05 -21.51 24.08
C GLY A 157 44.57 -20.09 23.81
N LEU A 158 44.23 -19.32 24.84
CA LEU A 158 43.89 -17.89 24.68
C LEU A 158 44.83 -17.05 25.54
N SER A 159 45.52 -16.09 24.93
CA SER A 159 46.21 -15.03 25.68
C SER A 159 45.18 -14.16 26.43
N ALA A 160 45.60 -13.41 27.45
CA ALA A 160 44.70 -12.51 28.18
C ALA A 160 43.98 -11.51 27.26
N ALA A 161 44.67 -11.00 26.23
CA ALA A 161 44.10 -10.11 25.23
C ALA A 161 43.08 -10.82 24.33
N GLU A 162 43.37 -12.04 23.85
CA GLU A 162 42.41 -12.83 23.06
C GLU A 162 41.19 -13.24 23.88
N ARG A 163 41.38 -13.50 25.17
CA ARG A 163 40.29 -13.86 26.10
C ARG A 163 39.34 -12.69 26.31
N ALA A 164 39.88 -11.48 26.51
CA ALA A 164 39.09 -10.25 26.58
C ALA A 164 38.30 -10.01 25.28
N VAL A 165 38.96 -10.14 24.12
CA VAL A 165 38.29 -10.01 22.81
C VAL A 165 37.22 -11.09 22.62
N MET A 166 37.43 -12.32 23.12
CA MET A 166 36.44 -13.40 23.04
C MET A 166 35.20 -13.13 23.91
N GLN A 167 35.37 -12.48 25.06
CA GLN A 167 34.31 -12.15 26.02
C GLN A 167 33.52 -10.88 25.65
N ASP A 168 34.03 -10.09 24.69
CA ASP A 168 33.45 -8.82 24.26
C ASP A 168 32.33 -8.98 23.20
N GLY A 169 31.39 -8.03 23.22
CA GLY A 169 30.31 -7.90 22.23
C GLY A 169 28.96 -8.55 22.59
N GLN A 170 27.96 -8.32 21.74
CA GLN A 170 26.57 -8.78 21.90
C GLN A 170 26.19 -9.91 20.91
N CYS A 171 27.03 -10.94 20.86
CA CYS A 171 26.90 -12.01 19.87
C CYS A 171 25.65 -12.88 20.07
N VAL A 172 25.27 -13.13 21.33
CA VAL A 172 24.09 -13.92 21.70
C VAL A 172 22.83 -13.11 21.44
N ALA A 173 22.79 -11.85 21.88
CA ALA A 173 21.63 -10.99 21.69
C ALA A 173 21.33 -10.75 20.19
N ALA A 174 22.35 -10.40 19.40
CA ALA A 174 22.20 -10.16 17.97
C ALA A 174 21.90 -11.45 17.18
N GLY A 175 22.54 -12.57 17.52
CA GLY A 175 22.25 -13.88 16.92
C GLY A 175 20.82 -14.33 17.17
N THR A 176 20.33 -14.13 18.40
CA THR A 176 18.94 -14.44 18.79
C THR A 176 17.95 -13.56 18.03
N ALA A 177 18.19 -12.25 17.97
CA ALA A 177 17.35 -11.32 17.22
C ALA A 177 17.33 -11.65 15.71
N ALA A 178 18.47 -12.07 15.14
CA ALA A 178 18.57 -12.46 13.74
C ALA A 178 17.69 -13.66 13.40
N ILE A 179 17.72 -14.71 14.24
CA ILE A 179 16.84 -15.88 14.12
C ILE A 179 15.37 -15.42 14.17
N CYS A 180 14.99 -14.63 15.18
CA CYS A 180 13.62 -14.16 15.35
C CYS A 180 13.12 -13.36 14.14
N CYS A 181 13.96 -12.51 13.55
CA CYS A 181 13.56 -11.67 12.41
C CYS A 181 13.30 -12.47 11.14
N HIS A 182 14.13 -13.45 10.81
CA HIS A 182 13.98 -14.21 9.57
C HIS A 182 13.04 -15.41 9.76
N ALA A 183 13.25 -16.25 10.78
CA ALA A 183 12.34 -17.36 11.07
C ALA A 183 10.94 -16.85 11.42
N GLY A 184 10.83 -15.66 12.05
CA GLY A 184 9.56 -14.99 12.30
C GLY A 184 8.81 -14.57 11.04
N LYS A 185 9.49 -14.23 9.93
CA LYS A 185 8.82 -13.95 8.64
C LYS A 185 8.21 -15.21 8.03
N LEU A 186 8.91 -16.34 8.14
CA LEU A 186 8.37 -17.64 7.72
C LEU A 186 7.20 -18.05 8.60
N LEU A 187 7.33 -17.90 9.93
CA LEU A 187 6.27 -18.18 10.88
C LEU A 187 5.04 -17.29 10.68
N LEU A 188 5.23 -16.01 10.33
CA LEU A 188 4.14 -15.09 9.97
C LEU A 188 3.38 -15.58 8.73
N ALA A 189 4.08 -16.04 7.68
CA ALA A 189 3.45 -16.61 6.50
C ALA A 189 2.64 -17.88 6.84
N THR A 190 3.19 -18.74 7.70
CA THR A 190 2.48 -19.91 8.24
C THR A 190 1.25 -19.47 9.05
N ALA A 191 1.37 -18.46 9.92
CA ALA A 191 0.27 -17.95 10.72
C ALA A 191 -0.84 -17.33 9.85
N ASN A 192 -0.49 -16.61 8.78
CA ASN A 192 -1.47 -16.12 7.79
C ASN A 192 -2.25 -17.27 7.15
N ALA A 193 -1.55 -18.34 6.76
CA ALA A 193 -2.17 -19.48 6.11
C ALA A 193 -3.03 -20.31 7.07
N VAL A 194 -2.58 -20.50 8.32
CA VAL A 194 -3.35 -21.17 9.37
C VAL A 194 -4.57 -20.34 9.76
N ALA A 195 -4.45 -19.01 9.88
CA ALA A 195 -5.60 -18.14 10.16
C ALA A 195 -6.68 -18.21 9.05
N ALA A 196 -6.26 -18.30 7.78
CA ALA A 196 -7.17 -18.54 6.67
C ALA A 196 -7.85 -19.91 6.77
N LEU A 197 -7.10 -20.97 7.09
CA LEU A 197 -7.66 -22.31 7.30
C LEU A 197 -8.67 -22.34 8.46
N SER A 198 -8.36 -21.65 9.56
CA SER A 198 -9.25 -21.48 10.71
C SER A 198 -10.53 -20.72 10.36
N ALA A 199 -10.46 -19.72 9.47
CA ALA A 199 -11.65 -19.03 8.99
C ALA A 199 -12.60 -19.98 8.24
N GLU A 200 -12.07 -20.94 7.48
CA GLU A 200 -12.88 -21.99 6.84
C GLU A 200 -13.42 -23.00 7.86
N ALA A 201 -12.60 -23.44 8.81
CA ALA A 201 -13.03 -24.35 9.88
C ALA A 201 -14.20 -23.76 10.68
N LEU A 202 -14.16 -22.46 10.94
CA LEU A 202 -15.21 -21.72 11.65
C LEU A 202 -16.41 -21.33 10.78
N GLN A 203 -16.30 -21.49 9.45
CA GLN A 203 -17.24 -20.97 8.45
C GLN A 203 -17.51 -19.47 8.61
N ALA A 204 -16.45 -18.69 8.85
CA ALA A 204 -16.54 -17.29 9.26
C ALA A 204 -16.91 -16.32 8.11
N ASP A 205 -17.47 -15.14 8.46
CA ASP A 205 -17.52 -13.99 7.55
C ASP A 205 -16.14 -13.32 7.51
N VAL A 206 -15.52 -13.29 6.33
CA VAL A 206 -14.17 -12.78 6.09
C VAL A 206 -14.15 -11.43 5.38
N LYS A 207 -15.30 -10.74 5.22
CA LYS A 207 -15.35 -9.40 4.61
C LYS A 207 -14.52 -8.37 5.36
N ALA A 208 -14.26 -8.58 6.66
CA ALA A 208 -13.36 -7.74 7.43
C ALA A 208 -11.91 -7.74 6.90
N LEU A 209 -11.52 -8.77 6.13
CA LEU A 209 -10.23 -8.82 5.45
C LEU A 209 -10.23 -8.01 4.15
N ASP A 210 -11.38 -7.55 3.65
CA ASP A 210 -11.49 -6.82 2.37
C ASP A 210 -10.66 -5.56 2.38
N ALA A 211 -9.99 -5.28 1.26
CA ALA A 211 -9.14 -4.11 1.13
C ALA A 211 -9.91 -2.85 1.55
N GLU A 212 -11.20 -2.74 1.20
CA GLU A 212 -12.05 -1.61 1.59
C GLU A 212 -12.34 -1.55 3.10
N ALA A 213 -12.43 -2.69 3.78
CA ALA A 213 -12.63 -2.76 5.23
C ALA A 213 -11.32 -2.48 5.99
N VAL A 214 -10.20 -3.05 5.52
CA VAL A 214 -8.87 -2.84 6.10
C VAL A 214 -8.37 -1.41 5.83
N GLU A 215 -8.63 -0.83 4.66
CA GLU A 215 -8.27 0.56 4.30
C GLU A 215 -8.87 1.62 5.22
N SER A 216 -9.94 1.29 5.95
CA SER A 216 -10.47 2.17 6.99
C SER A 216 -9.48 2.41 8.14
N GLN A 217 -8.40 1.62 8.22
CA GLN A 217 -7.29 1.76 9.16
C GLN A 217 -5.93 1.68 8.42
N PRO A 218 -5.12 2.76 8.43
CA PRO A 218 -4.10 3.00 7.41
C PRO A 218 -2.72 2.35 7.71
N HIS A 219 -2.65 1.03 7.87
CA HIS A 219 -1.36 0.33 8.07
C HIS A 219 -1.02 -0.60 6.89
N LYS A 220 0.17 -0.39 6.29
CA LYS A 220 0.62 -1.15 5.11
C LYS A 220 0.76 -2.64 5.42
N GLY A 221 1.24 -2.99 6.62
CA GLY A 221 1.34 -4.39 7.04
C GLY A 221 -0.02 -5.09 7.07
N ALA A 222 -1.07 -4.39 7.51
CA ALA A 222 -2.41 -4.97 7.62
C ALA A 222 -3.03 -5.29 6.26
N LEU A 223 -2.82 -4.41 5.27
CA LEU A 223 -3.26 -4.65 3.90
C LEU A 223 -2.60 -5.89 3.31
N LEU A 224 -1.28 -6.03 3.45
CA LEU A 224 -0.54 -7.19 2.95
C LEU A 224 -1.01 -8.50 3.60
N ALA A 225 -1.14 -8.52 4.94
CA ALA A 225 -1.62 -9.71 5.64
C ALA A 225 -3.06 -10.08 5.25
N GLY A 226 -3.95 -9.08 5.11
CA GLY A 226 -5.33 -9.30 4.66
C GLY A 226 -5.41 -9.77 3.20
N GLU A 227 -4.55 -9.28 2.32
CA GLU A 227 -4.45 -9.73 0.93
C GLU A 227 -3.96 -11.16 0.82
N GLU A 228 -2.93 -11.55 1.58
CA GLU A 228 -2.42 -12.93 1.62
C GLU A 228 -3.49 -13.90 2.12
N MET A 229 -4.14 -13.61 3.25
CA MET A 229 -5.21 -14.46 3.80
C MET A 229 -6.37 -14.60 2.81
N ARG A 230 -6.79 -13.52 2.14
CA ARG A 230 -7.84 -13.58 1.10
C ARG A 230 -7.41 -14.46 -0.07
N ALA A 231 -6.20 -14.28 -0.58
CA ALA A 231 -5.73 -15.02 -1.75
C ALA A 231 -5.68 -16.53 -1.47
N LEU A 232 -5.43 -16.94 -0.23
CA LEU A 232 -5.48 -18.35 0.19
C LEU A 232 -6.91 -18.91 0.25
N LEU A 233 -7.89 -18.07 0.59
CA LEU A 233 -9.33 -18.40 0.66
C LEU A 233 -10.04 -18.39 -0.69
N GLU A 234 -9.39 -17.91 -1.75
CA GLU A 234 -10.01 -17.75 -3.07
C GLU A 234 -10.57 -19.09 -3.58
N GLY A 235 -11.86 -19.09 -3.97
CA GLY A 235 -12.59 -20.27 -4.44
C GLY A 235 -13.24 -21.12 -3.34
N SER A 236 -13.07 -20.76 -2.06
CA SER A 236 -13.73 -21.43 -0.94
C SER A 236 -15.24 -21.24 -0.95
N ARG A 237 -15.99 -22.28 -0.56
CA ARG A 237 -17.42 -22.21 -0.24
C ARG A 237 -17.71 -22.30 1.27
N GLN A 238 -16.66 -22.39 2.09
CA GLN A 238 -16.81 -22.52 3.55
C GLN A 238 -16.94 -21.16 4.25
N VAL A 239 -16.28 -20.12 3.74
CA VAL A 239 -16.38 -18.75 4.27
C VAL A 239 -17.53 -17.97 3.61
N ASN A 240 -18.04 -16.95 4.30
CA ASN A 240 -19.14 -16.09 3.83
C ASN A 240 -20.45 -16.84 3.49
N GLY A 241 -20.63 -18.05 4.03
CA GLY A 241 -21.80 -18.90 3.78
C GLY A 241 -23.06 -18.44 4.52
N LYS A 242 -24.23 -18.88 4.03
CA LYS A 242 -25.53 -18.66 4.71
C LYS A 242 -25.83 -19.67 5.83
N LYS A 243 -25.05 -20.76 5.92
CA LYS A 243 -25.17 -21.79 6.96
C LYS A 243 -24.50 -21.31 8.25
N ALA A 244 -24.90 -21.87 9.40
CA ALA A 244 -24.52 -21.41 10.74
C ALA A 244 -23.01 -21.55 11.06
N GLY A 245 -22.20 -20.62 10.57
CA GLY A 245 -20.83 -20.36 11.02
C GLY A 245 -20.78 -19.40 12.20
N VAL A 246 -19.57 -19.07 12.68
CA VAL A 246 -19.40 -17.87 13.52
C VAL A 246 -19.57 -16.67 12.60
N GLY A 247 -20.25 -15.61 13.02
CA GLY A 247 -20.35 -14.37 12.22
C GLY A 247 -18.98 -13.71 11.98
N CYS A 248 -18.93 -12.39 11.90
CA CYS A 248 -17.64 -11.69 11.86
C CYS A 248 -16.94 -11.82 13.23
N LEU A 249 -16.21 -12.92 13.45
CA LEU A 249 -15.44 -13.15 14.67
C LEU A 249 -14.29 -12.14 14.74
N PRO A 250 -14.15 -11.34 15.81
CA PRO A 250 -13.04 -10.39 15.94
C PRO A 250 -11.66 -11.02 15.78
N ALA A 251 -11.49 -12.28 16.17
CA ALA A 251 -10.22 -13.01 16.01
C ALA A 251 -9.85 -13.33 14.54
N VAL A 252 -10.85 -13.39 13.66
CA VAL A 252 -10.67 -13.52 12.20
C VAL A 252 -10.53 -12.13 11.58
N GLY A 253 -11.43 -11.19 11.93
CA GLY A 253 -11.41 -9.83 11.39
C GLY A 253 -10.14 -9.03 11.74
N ASN A 254 -9.64 -9.17 12.97
CA ASN A 254 -8.42 -8.49 13.42
C ASN A 254 -7.13 -9.22 12.99
N GLY A 255 -7.24 -10.37 12.32
CA GLY A 255 -6.09 -11.15 11.83
C GLY A 255 -5.14 -10.29 11.01
N ALA A 256 -5.68 -9.57 10.03
CA ALA A 256 -4.92 -8.65 9.19
C ALA A 256 -4.16 -7.60 10.01
N GLN A 257 -4.81 -6.98 11.00
CA GLN A 257 -4.20 -5.92 11.82
C GLN A 257 -3.06 -6.45 12.69
N VAL A 258 -3.29 -7.57 13.38
CA VAL A 258 -2.29 -8.15 14.30
C VAL A 258 -1.10 -8.72 13.53
N HIS A 259 -1.35 -9.45 12.45
CA HIS A 259 -0.28 -10.03 11.63
C HIS A 259 0.47 -8.94 10.84
N GLY A 260 -0.23 -7.87 10.46
CA GLY A 260 0.37 -6.67 9.88
C GLY A 260 1.31 -5.93 10.84
N ALA A 261 0.90 -5.76 12.11
CA ALA A 261 1.76 -5.18 13.15
C ALA A 261 2.99 -6.06 13.44
N LEU A 262 2.84 -7.39 13.37
CA LEU A 262 3.96 -8.32 13.46
C LEU A 262 4.93 -8.16 12.28
N LEU A 263 4.44 -8.00 11.05
CA LEU A 263 5.29 -7.74 9.88
C LEU A 263 6.10 -6.45 10.05
N GLU A 264 5.46 -5.39 10.55
CA GLU A 264 6.13 -4.12 10.82
C GLU A 264 7.19 -4.25 11.92
N ALA A 265 6.91 -4.98 13.00
CA ALA A 265 7.88 -5.25 14.06
C ALA A 265 9.06 -6.10 13.59
N LEU A 266 8.83 -7.13 12.76
CA LEU A 266 9.88 -7.95 12.14
C LEU A 266 10.81 -7.10 11.25
N ASN A 267 10.25 -6.17 10.49
CA ASN A 267 11.04 -5.26 9.66
C ASN A 267 11.81 -4.23 10.49
N ALA A 268 11.21 -3.71 11.57
CA ALA A 268 11.85 -2.77 12.49
C ALA A 268 13.02 -3.41 13.26
N ALA A 269 12.92 -4.68 13.65
CA ALA A 269 13.98 -5.41 14.34
C ALA A 269 15.12 -5.87 13.41
N ALA A 270 14.86 -6.03 12.11
CA ALA A 270 15.86 -6.52 11.15
C ALA A 270 17.03 -5.56 10.96
N ALA A 271 16.79 -4.23 10.92
CA ALA A 271 17.85 -3.26 10.70
C ALA A 271 18.84 -3.15 11.88
N PRO A 272 18.40 -3.02 13.15
CA PRO A 272 19.28 -3.10 14.30
C PRO A 272 20.05 -4.43 14.38
N ALA A 273 19.38 -5.57 14.17
CA ALA A 273 20.06 -6.87 14.17
C ALA A 273 21.16 -6.96 13.10
N LYS A 274 20.91 -6.41 11.90
CA LYS A 274 21.91 -6.34 10.83
C LYS A 274 23.03 -5.32 11.10
N ALA A 275 22.72 -4.21 11.75
CA ALA A 275 23.72 -3.21 12.13
C ALA A 275 24.70 -3.78 13.14
N GLU A 276 24.21 -4.49 14.15
CA GLU A 276 25.03 -5.21 15.11
C GLU A 276 25.91 -6.25 14.38
N LEU A 277 25.34 -7.04 13.45
CA LEU A 277 26.09 -8.02 12.62
C LEU A 277 27.29 -7.41 11.89
N ALA A 278 27.24 -6.11 11.56
CA ALA A 278 28.31 -5.41 10.87
C ALA A 278 29.40 -4.87 11.81
N MET A 279 29.18 -4.91 13.12
CA MET A 279 30.14 -4.42 14.12
C MET A 279 31.32 -5.39 14.26
N ALA A 280 32.53 -4.85 14.12
CA ALA A 280 33.77 -5.58 14.28
C ALA A 280 34.16 -5.69 15.77
N ALA A 281 34.71 -6.84 16.17
CA ALA A 281 35.34 -6.98 17.49
C ALA A 281 36.55 -6.05 17.60
N LEU A 282 36.59 -5.24 18.67
CA LEU A 282 37.65 -4.28 18.92
C LEU A 282 38.72 -4.85 19.86
N PRO A 283 40.02 -4.48 19.71
CA PRO A 283 41.04 -4.82 20.69
C PRO A 283 40.73 -4.19 22.05
N ALA A 284 41.08 -4.88 23.14
CA ALA A 284 40.96 -4.33 24.49
C ALA A 284 41.63 -2.94 24.62
N ALA A 285 40.94 -2.00 25.26
CA ALA A 285 41.51 -0.70 25.58
C ALA A 285 42.75 -0.86 26.48
N LYS A 286 43.74 0.03 26.33
CA LYS A 286 45.01 -0.02 27.09
C LYS A 286 44.82 0.00 28.61
N ASP A 287 43.68 0.50 29.08
CA ASP A 287 43.35 0.66 30.51
C ASP A 287 42.37 -0.40 31.03
N GLY A 288 42.05 -1.45 30.26
CA GLY A 288 41.16 -2.53 30.69
C GLY A 288 39.66 -2.19 30.69
N ALA A 289 39.26 -1.02 30.19
CA ALA A 289 37.85 -0.66 30.04
C ALA A 289 37.17 -1.48 28.92
N ALA A 290 36.06 -2.14 29.25
CA ALA A 290 35.21 -2.84 28.29
C ALA A 290 34.62 -1.83 27.28
N GLN A 291 34.77 -2.11 25.98
CA GLN A 291 34.25 -1.24 24.93
C GLN A 291 32.83 -1.68 24.53
N GLN A 292 31.85 -0.86 24.91
CA GLN A 292 30.45 -0.89 24.47
C GLN A 292 29.60 -2.11 24.91
N ALA A 293 28.99 -2.00 26.09
CA ALA A 293 28.24 -3.08 26.73
C ALA A 293 26.76 -3.24 26.31
N SER A 294 26.12 -2.30 25.59
CA SER A 294 24.69 -2.44 25.28
C SER A 294 24.18 -1.59 24.10
N SER A 295 23.19 -2.14 23.36
CA SER A 295 22.55 -1.49 22.20
C SER A 295 21.08 -1.16 22.52
N PRO A 296 20.71 0.11 22.74
CA PRO A 296 19.34 0.48 23.08
C PRO A 296 18.36 0.19 21.94
N THR A 297 18.80 0.39 20.70
CA THR A 297 17.98 0.14 19.49
C THR A 297 17.69 -1.34 19.31
N LEU A 298 18.66 -2.23 19.55
CA LEU A 298 18.44 -3.69 19.53
C LEU A 298 17.48 -4.12 20.65
N ALA A 299 17.67 -3.60 21.87
CA ALA A 299 16.81 -3.94 23.01
C ALA A 299 15.35 -3.53 22.78
N SER A 300 15.11 -2.26 22.39
CA SER A 300 13.75 -1.75 22.15
C SER A 300 13.06 -2.44 20.97
N SER A 301 13.77 -2.68 19.87
CA SER A 301 13.19 -3.36 18.71
C SER A 301 12.89 -4.84 18.97
N SER A 302 13.73 -5.54 19.74
CA SER A 302 13.48 -6.92 20.17
C SER A 302 12.26 -7.03 21.08
N LEU A 303 12.08 -6.07 22.00
CA LEU A 303 10.91 -6.06 22.90
C LEU A 303 9.61 -5.73 22.14
N LEU A 304 9.67 -4.83 21.15
CA LEU A 304 8.56 -4.58 20.24
C LEU A 304 8.19 -5.86 19.47
N LEU A 305 9.19 -6.58 18.95
CA LEU A 305 9.01 -7.86 18.28
C LEU A 305 8.37 -8.90 19.21
N ALA A 306 8.88 -9.05 20.44
CA ALA A 306 8.32 -9.95 21.45
C ALA A 306 6.83 -9.66 21.70
N THR A 307 6.47 -8.39 21.88
CA THR A 307 5.08 -7.97 22.11
C THR A 307 4.17 -8.30 20.94
N SER A 308 4.62 -8.03 19.70
CA SER A 308 3.85 -8.34 18.50
C SER A 308 3.71 -9.85 18.26
N LEU A 309 4.75 -10.65 18.54
CA LEU A 309 4.70 -12.12 18.50
C LEU A 309 3.68 -12.67 19.50
N LEU A 310 3.70 -12.18 20.75
CA LEU A 310 2.73 -12.57 21.80
C LEU A 310 1.30 -12.19 21.42
N LYS A 311 1.10 -11.04 20.76
CA LYS A 311 -0.22 -10.63 20.28
C LYS A 311 -0.75 -11.56 19.20
N ALA A 312 0.10 -11.96 18.25
CA ALA A 312 -0.24 -12.96 17.23
C ALA A 312 -0.51 -14.34 17.84
N ALA A 313 0.25 -14.74 18.87
CA ALA A 313 0.06 -16.00 19.58
C ALA A 313 -1.28 -16.03 20.31
N ALA A 314 -1.60 -14.97 21.05
CA ALA A 314 -2.89 -14.82 21.72
C ALA A 314 -4.06 -14.84 20.74
N LEU A 315 -3.92 -14.21 19.57
CA LEU A 315 -4.96 -14.24 18.54
C LEU A 315 -5.18 -15.66 17.97
N SER A 316 -4.08 -16.40 17.79
CA SER A 316 -4.12 -17.80 17.35
C SER A 316 -4.83 -18.69 18.38
N LEU A 317 -4.52 -18.51 19.67
CA LEU A 317 -5.19 -19.22 20.76
C LEU A 317 -6.70 -18.93 20.82
N ILE A 318 -7.14 -17.68 20.65
CA ILE A 318 -8.58 -17.35 20.63
C ILE A 318 -9.29 -18.10 19.49
N ARG A 319 -8.67 -18.22 18.31
CA ARG A 319 -9.22 -19.01 17.21
C ARG A 319 -9.25 -20.50 17.57
N SER A 320 -8.18 -21.04 18.14
CA SER A 320 -8.12 -22.42 18.61
C SER A 320 -9.19 -22.75 19.65
N GLU A 321 -9.41 -21.90 20.66
CA GLU A 321 -10.46 -22.05 21.68
C GLU A 321 -11.86 -22.03 21.06
N THR A 322 -12.08 -21.14 20.09
CA THR A 322 -13.36 -21.04 19.37
C THR A 322 -13.61 -22.28 18.51
N ILE A 323 -12.56 -22.85 17.91
CA ILE A 323 -12.66 -24.10 17.14
C ILE A 323 -12.91 -25.27 18.11
N SER A 324 -12.13 -25.39 19.18
CA SER A 324 -12.19 -26.53 20.10
C SER A 324 -13.54 -26.63 20.80
N SER A 325 -14.10 -25.51 21.28
CA SER A 325 -15.42 -25.45 21.93
C SER A 325 -16.60 -25.77 20.99
N ARG A 326 -16.38 -25.84 19.68
CA ARG A 326 -17.38 -26.21 18.68
C ARG A 326 -17.21 -27.63 18.16
N LEU A 327 -16.17 -28.36 18.57
CA LEU A 327 -15.85 -29.68 18.01
C LEU A 327 -16.99 -30.69 18.21
N ALA A 328 -17.57 -30.80 19.41
CA ALA A 328 -18.71 -31.71 19.62
C ALA A 328 -19.94 -31.32 18.81
N GLN A 329 -20.24 -30.01 18.69
CA GLN A 329 -21.35 -29.51 17.87
C GLN A 329 -21.14 -29.86 16.39
N VAL A 330 -19.93 -29.63 15.89
CA VAL A 330 -19.55 -29.92 14.51
C VAL A 330 -19.67 -31.42 14.23
N ALA A 331 -19.15 -32.26 15.13
CA ALA A 331 -19.24 -33.71 15.02
C ALA A 331 -20.70 -34.21 15.01
N ALA A 332 -21.57 -33.66 15.85
CA ALA A 332 -23.00 -34.00 15.89
C ALA A 332 -23.75 -33.61 14.61
N SER A 333 -23.25 -32.61 13.88
CA SER A 333 -23.84 -32.15 12.61
C SER A 333 -23.31 -32.89 11.37
N ALA A 334 -22.37 -33.82 11.55
CA ALA A 334 -21.70 -34.52 10.45
C ALA A 334 -22.60 -35.58 9.80
N PRO A 335 -22.44 -35.88 8.49
CA PRO A 335 -23.33 -36.78 7.73
C PRO A 335 -23.39 -38.24 8.22
N ALA A 336 -22.47 -38.67 9.10
CA ALA A 336 -22.32 -40.04 9.59
C ALA A 336 -22.42 -40.17 11.13
N ALA A 337 -22.96 -39.16 11.83
CA ALA A 337 -22.99 -39.15 13.29
C ALA A 337 -23.88 -40.28 13.88
N SER A 338 -23.29 -41.19 14.65
CA SER A 338 -24.02 -42.12 15.52
C SER A 338 -24.28 -41.47 16.88
N ALA A 339 -25.51 -41.58 17.40
CA ALA A 339 -25.96 -40.88 18.61
C ALA A 339 -25.28 -41.33 19.93
N GLU A 340 -24.42 -42.37 19.91
CA GLU A 340 -23.84 -43.01 21.11
C GLU A 340 -22.31 -43.07 21.12
N ASP A 341 -21.60 -42.38 20.22
CA ASP A 341 -20.13 -42.40 20.20
C ASP A 341 -19.53 -41.39 21.21
N PRO A 342 -18.82 -41.83 22.28
CA PRO A 342 -18.18 -40.92 23.25
C PRO A 342 -16.94 -40.19 22.70
N ALA A 343 -16.44 -40.58 21.53
CA ALA A 343 -15.19 -40.07 20.97
C ALA A 343 -15.13 -38.56 20.68
N PRO A 344 -16.19 -37.88 20.19
CA PRO A 344 -16.17 -36.43 19.93
C PRO A 344 -16.00 -35.58 21.19
N ALA A 345 -16.57 -36.00 22.32
CA ALA A 345 -16.45 -35.29 23.60
C ALA A 345 -15.03 -35.41 24.16
N ALA A 346 -14.42 -36.60 24.08
CA ALA A 346 -13.03 -36.83 24.49
C ALA A 346 -12.02 -36.03 23.64
N ALA A 347 -12.32 -35.82 22.35
CA ALA A 347 -11.50 -35.04 21.45
C ALA A 347 -11.57 -33.53 21.71
N GLU A 348 -12.78 -33.04 22.01
CA GLU A 348 -12.97 -31.66 22.44
C GLU A 348 -12.16 -31.39 23.72
N GLU A 349 -12.28 -32.27 24.72
CA GLU A 349 -11.51 -32.15 25.97
C GLU A 349 -10.00 -32.23 25.73
N GLY A 350 -9.54 -33.20 24.93
CA GLY A 350 -8.12 -33.34 24.57
C GLY A 350 -7.58 -32.12 23.82
N MET A 351 -8.33 -31.56 22.88
CA MET A 351 -7.94 -30.33 22.17
C MET A 351 -7.91 -29.12 23.11
N GLN A 352 -8.87 -28.98 24.02
CA GLN A 352 -8.88 -27.92 25.04
C GLN A 352 -7.67 -28.00 25.96
N GLN A 353 -7.21 -29.22 26.33
CA GLN A 353 -5.97 -29.40 27.11
C GLN A 353 -4.73 -28.94 26.34
N LEU A 354 -4.63 -29.22 25.04
CA LEU A 354 -3.53 -28.74 24.19
C LEU A 354 -3.52 -27.21 24.07
N VAL A 355 -4.71 -26.61 23.90
CA VAL A 355 -4.88 -25.15 23.86
C VAL A 355 -4.47 -24.51 25.19
N ALA A 356 -4.87 -25.09 26.32
CA ALA A 356 -4.50 -24.62 27.64
C ALA A 356 -2.99 -24.71 27.89
N ALA A 357 -2.33 -25.78 27.44
CA ALA A 357 -0.88 -25.93 27.53
C ALA A 357 -0.13 -24.85 26.71
N ALA A 358 -0.60 -24.55 25.49
CA ALA A 358 -0.04 -23.47 24.68
C ALA A 358 -0.31 -22.08 25.28
N ALA A 359 -1.48 -21.87 25.90
CA ALA A 359 -1.79 -20.64 26.62
C ALA A 359 -0.85 -20.40 27.81
N ALA A 360 -0.51 -21.45 28.57
CA ALA A 360 0.46 -21.37 29.66
C ALA A 360 1.86 -20.96 29.16
N ALA A 361 2.31 -21.47 28.01
CA ALA A 361 3.57 -21.08 27.39
C ALA A 361 3.58 -19.61 26.93
N VAL A 362 2.46 -19.13 26.39
CA VAL A 362 2.27 -17.72 26.04
C VAL A 362 2.31 -16.83 27.29
N ASP A 363 1.68 -17.24 28.39
CA ASP A 363 1.68 -16.46 29.64
C ASP A 363 3.06 -16.42 30.32
N ALA A 364 3.80 -17.53 30.30
CA ALA A 364 5.20 -17.54 30.75
C ALA A 364 6.06 -16.56 29.91
N SER A 365 5.87 -16.56 28.60
CA SER A 365 6.59 -15.65 27.68
C SER A 365 6.20 -14.18 27.90
N LYS A 366 4.94 -13.88 28.25
CA LYS A 366 4.51 -12.53 28.66
C LYS A 366 5.23 -12.07 29.91
N GLN A 367 5.37 -12.94 30.92
CA GLN A 367 6.09 -12.62 32.15
C GLN A 367 7.57 -12.32 31.87
N GLN A 368 8.20 -13.12 31.00
CA GLN A 368 9.60 -12.90 30.59
C GLN A 368 9.77 -11.55 29.84
N ALA A 369 8.87 -11.23 28.90
CA ALA A 369 8.89 -9.96 28.20
C ALA A 369 8.65 -8.76 29.14
N ALA A 370 7.72 -8.88 30.10
CA ALA A 370 7.46 -7.85 31.11
C ALA A 370 8.68 -7.62 32.03
N ALA A 371 9.37 -8.69 32.42
CA ALA A 371 10.61 -8.59 33.20
C ALA A 371 11.71 -7.85 32.43
N ALA A 372 11.91 -8.17 31.14
CA ALA A 372 12.86 -7.47 30.28
C ALA A 372 12.48 -5.99 30.07
N ALA A 373 11.20 -5.70 29.85
CA ALA A 373 10.67 -4.34 29.72
C ALA A 373 10.90 -3.50 30.98
N SER A 374 10.64 -4.07 32.15
CA SER A 374 10.85 -3.42 33.44
C SER A 374 12.31 -3.06 33.66
N LYS A 375 13.23 -4.00 33.38
CA LYS A 375 14.69 -3.74 33.42
C LYS A 375 15.10 -2.62 32.46
N LEU A 376 14.50 -2.54 31.27
CA LEU A 376 14.78 -1.49 30.29
C LEU A 376 14.25 -0.11 30.72
N ALA A 377 13.11 -0.06 31.41
CA ALA A 377 12.47 1.18 31.86
C ALA A 377 13.07 1.76 33.16
N LEU A 378 13.61 0.90 34.03
CA LEU A 378 14.13 1.28 35.35
C LEU A 378 15.66 1.49 35.41
N GLY A 379 16.36 1.32 34.29
CA GLY A 379 17.82 1.45 34.25
C GLY A 379 18.29 2.85 34.69
N SER A 380 19.11 2.90 35.74
CA SER A 380 19.93 4.08 35.99
C SER A 380 20.96 4.25 34.86
N GLY A 381 21.40 5.47 34.55
CA GLY A 381 22.30 5.74 33.41
C GLY A 381 23.64 4.98 33.43
N ASP A 382 23.97 4.31 34.53
CA ASP A 382 25.20 3.52 34.74
C ASP A 382 24.99 1.99 34.61
N GLU A 383 23.76 1.48 34.50
CA GLU A 383 23.50 0.03 34.33
C GLU A 383 23.48 -0.38 32.84
N PRO A 384 24.11 -1.52 32.46
CA PRO A 384 24.08 -2.00 31.07
C PRO A 384 22.66 -2.39 30.65
N LEU A 385 22.20 -1.89 29.49
CA LEU A 385 20.84 -2.18 29.00
C LEU A 385 20.66 -3.69 28.73
N PRO A 386 19.47 -4.27 29.01
CA PRO A 386 19.23 -5.71 28.95
C PRO A 386 18.93 -6.21 27.52
N SER A 387 19.82 -5.98 26.56
CA SER A 387 19.60 -6.37 25.15
C SER A 387 19.46 -7.89 24.98
N LEU A 388 20.23 -8.70 25.71
CA LEU A 388 20.09 -10.16 25.73
C LEU A 388 18.73 -10.60 26.27
N ALA A 389 18.29 -10.04 27.40
CA ALA A 389 17.01 -10.40 27.99
C ALA A 389 15.84 -10.05 27.05
N ALA A 390 15.92 -8.90 26.35
CA ALA A 390 14.94 -8.51 25.34
C ALA A 390 14.94 -9.47 24.13
N ALA A 391 16.11 -9.88 23.65
CA ALA A 391 16.23 -10.84 22.55
C ALA A 391 15.73 -12.24 22.94
N LEU A 392 16.07 -12.72 24.14
CA LEU A 392 15.56 -13.99 24.67
C LEU A 392 14.05 -13.95 24.91
N ALA A 393 13.49 -12.81 25.34
CA ALA A 393 12.04 -12.64 25.43
C ALA A 393 11.37 -12.69 24.05
N ALA A 394 12.00 -12.13 23.01
CA ALA A 394 11.52 -12.24 21.64
C ALA A 394 11.56 -13.69 21.14
N TYR A 395 12.61 -14.44 21.49
CA TYR A 395 12.75 -15.85 21.14
C TYR A 395 11.72 -16.74 21.86
N ALA A 396 11.49 -16.54 23.15
CA ALA A 396 10.44 -17.22 23.89
C ALA A 396 9.04 -16.92 23.30
N ALA A 397 8.78 -15.66 22.98
CA ALA A 397 7.55 -15.26 22.29
C ALA A 397 7.40 -15.90 20.90
N PHE A 398 8.50 -16.05 20.16
CA PHE A 398 8.54 -16.74 18.88
C PHE A 398 8.18 -18.24 19.03
N GLN A 399 8.76 -18.92 20.01
CA GLN A 399 8.44 -20.33 20.32
C GLN A 399 6.97 -20.48 20.76
N ALA A 400 6.47 -19.57 21.59
CA ALA A 400 5.08 -19.56 22.02
C ALA A 400 4.11 -19.34 20.84
N LEU A 401 4.46 -18.46 19.89
CA LEU A 401 3.69 -18.31 18.64
C LEU A 401 3.75 -19.59 17.79
N GLN A 402 4.92 -20.21 17.64
CA GLN A 402 5.07 -21.46 16.90
C GLN A 402 4.17 -22.56 17.47
N GLN A 403 4.15 -22.71 18.79
CA GLN A 403 3.28 -23.68 19.47
C GLN A 403 1.79 -23.32 19.29
N ALA A 404 1.41 -22.06 19.45
CA ALA A 404 0.03 -21.61 19.27
C ALA A 404 -0.48 -21.84 17.83
N VAL A 405 0.35 -21.57 16.82
CA VAL A 405 0.04 -21.81 15.40
C VAL A 405 -0.07 -23.30 15.10
N ALA A 406 0.78 -24.15 15.70
CA ALA A 406 0.69 -25.60 15.53
C ALA A 406 -0.59 -26.18 16.13
N VAL A 407 -0.99 -25.73 17.33
CA VAL A 407 -2.28 -26.10 17.95
C VAL A 407 -3.45 -25.62 17.09
N GLU A 408 -3.40 -24.38 16.60
CA GLU A 408 -4.44 -23.83 15.73
C GLU A 408 -4.59 -24.63 14.43
N ALA A 409 -3.47 -24.96 13.78
CA ALA A 409 -3.46 -25.76 12.55
C ALA A 409 -4.08 -27.15 12.77
N LEU A 410 -3.71 -27.83 13.86
CA LEU A 410 -4.26 -29.13 14.23
C LEU A 410 -5.76 -29.03 14.54
N ALA A 411 -6.20 -28.03 15.32
CA ALA A 411 -7.61 -27.80 15.63
C ALA A 411 -8.44 -27.53 14.37
N ALA A 412 -7.96 -26.67 13.47
CA ALA A 412 -8.64 -26.34 12.22
C ALA A 412 -8.74 -27.56 11.29
N ALA A 413 -7.66 -28.32 11.11
CA ALA A 413 -7.66 -29.55 10.31
C ALA A 413 -8.62 -30.60 10.88
N THR A 414 -8.63 -30.78 12.20
CA THR A 414 -9.53 -31.71 12.90
C THR A 414 -10.99 -31.32 12.70
N SER A 415 -11.33 -30.04 12.87
CA SER A 415 -12.68 -29.53 12.67
C SER A 415 -13.15 -29.70 11.21
N LEU A 416 -12.32 -29.37 10.23
CA LEU A 416 -12.65 -29.55 8.81
C LEU A 416 -12.84 -31.03 8.44
N ARG A 417 -12.04 -31.93 9.02
CA ARG A 417 -12.19 -33.38 8.82
C ARG A 417 -13.52 -33.90 9.36
N LEU A 418 -13.92 -33.44 10.55
CA LEU A 418 -15.24 -33.79 11.13
C LEU A 418 -16.40 -33.28 10.26
N GLN A 419 -16.27 -32.08 9.68
CA GLN A 419 -17.27 -31.51 8.78
C GLN A 419 -17.39 -32.27 7.44
N GLU A 420 -16.30 -32.87 6.95
CA GLU A 420 -16.26 -33.62 5.69
C GLU A 420 -16.85 -35.04 5.81
N GLY A 421 -16.71 -35.69 6.97
CA GLY A 421 -17.21 -37.05 7.24
C GLY A 421 -16.26 -38.18 6.77
N LEU A 422 -16.55 -39.43 7.17
CA LEU A 422 -15.79 -40.62 6.73
C LEU A 422 -16.09 -40.94 5.25
N PRO A 423 -15.09 -41.27 4.42
CA PRO A 423 -15.33 -41.66 3.04
C PRO A 423 -16.09 -42.99 2.97
N ALA A 424 -17.10 -43.06 2.09
CA ALA A 424 -17.77 -44.31 1.76
C ALA A 424 -16.87 -45.17 0.88
N ASN A 425 -16.36 -46.27 1.44
CA ASN A 425 -15.66 -47.38 0.76
C ASN A 425 -14.45 -47.04 -0.14
N GLY A 426 -13.25 -47.25 0.39
CA GLY A 426 -12.15 -47.96 -0.29
C GLY A 426 -11.77 -47.53 -1.71
N VAL A 427 -11.48 -46.24 -1.93
CA VAL A 427 -10.76 -45.80 -3.13
C VAL A 427 -9.57 -44.98 -2.68
N ALA A 428 -8.37 -45.54 -2.87
CA ALA A 428 -7.09 -44.92 -2.55
C ALA A 428 -7.04 -43.49 -3.12
N ALA A 429 -6.88 -42.51 -2.22
CA ALA A 429 -6.56 -41.15 -2.61
C ALA A 429 -5.18 -41.15 -3.28
N GLU A 430 -5.13 -40.76 -4.56
CA GLU A 430 -3.89 -40.49 -5.27
C GLU A 430 -3.11 -39.43 -4.48
N ALA A 431 -1.98 -39.84 -3.90
CA ALA A 431 -1.07 -38.95 -3.21
C ALA A 431 -0.62 -37.87 -4.21
N ALA A 432 -0.96 -36.61 -3.92
CA ALA A 432 -0.39 -35.47 -4.63
C ALA A 432 1.11 -35.42 -4.29
N ALA A 433 1.91 -36.09 -5.10
CA ALA A 433 3.35 -35.93 -5.10
C ALA A 433 3.68 -34.44 -5.24
N VAL A 434 4.64 -33.98 -4.44
CA VAL A 434 5.34 -32.72 -4.66
C VAL A 434 5.78 -32.71 -6.13
N PRO A 435 5.30 -31.78 -6.98
CA PRO A 435 5.73 -31.77 -8.37
C PRO A 435 7.24 -31.50 -8.38
N ALA A 436 8.01 -32.50 -8.83
CA ALA A 436 9.40 -32.30 -9.17
C ALA A 436 9.49 -31.16 -10.20
N ALA A 437 10.35 -30.20 -9.93
CA ALA A 437 10.58 -29.04 -10.79
C ALA A 437 10.86 -29.49 -12.24
N ALA A 438 9.95 -29.15 -13.15
CA ALA A 438 10.16 -29.30 -14.58
C ALA A 438 10.73 -28.00 -15.14
N ALA A 439 12.05 -27.99 -15.32
CA ALA A 439 12.67 -27.21 -16.38
C ALA A 439 12.33 -27.89 -17.72
N ASP A 440 11.65 -27.19 -18.64
CA ASP A 440 12.15 -26.92 -20.00
C ASP A 440 11.12 -26.11 -20.81
N GLY A 441 11.60 -25.28 -21.73
CA GLY A 441 10.80 -24.44 -22.61
C GLY A 441 10.22 -25.20 -23.81
N GLY A 442 9.10 -24.70 -24.34
CA GLY A 442 8.55 -25.19 -25.60
C GLY A 442 7.23 -24.54 -25.98
N ALA A 443 7.27 -23.62 -26.92
CA ALA A 443 6.10 -23.04 -27.57
C ALA A 443 5.36 -24.08 -28.44
N GLY A 444 4.04 -24.01 -28.50
CA GLY A 444 3.22 -24.81 -29.42
C GLY A 444 1.74 -24.48 -29.36
N GLU A 445 1.22 -23.86 -30.43
CA GLU A 445 -0.18 -23.52 -30.66
C GLU A 445 -1.12 -24.72 -30.83
N GLY A 446 -2.42 -24.49 -30.57
CA GLY A 446 -3.51 -25.06 -31.37
C GLY A 446 -4.26 -26.27 -30.76
N GLY A 447 -5.47 -26.05 -30.24
CA GLY A 447 -6.34 -27.17 -29.85
C GLY A 447 -7.74 -26.77 -29.38
N LYS A 448 -8.73 -27.03 -30.24
CA LYS A 448 -10.19 -26.80 -30.08
C LYS A 448 -10.76 -27.13 -28.69
N LYS A 449 -11.53 -26.18 -28.13
CA LYS A 449 -12.46 -26.42 -27.01
C LYS A 449 -13.48 -27.50 -27.40
N LYS A 450 -13.37 -28.69 -26.78
CA LYS A 450 -14.47 -29.64 -26.64
C LYS A 450 -15.00 -29.52 -25.21
N ASP A 451 -16.31 -29.29 -25.10
CA ASP A 451 -17.07 -29.32 -23.86
C ASP A 451 -16.88 -30.66 -23.13
N LYS A 452 -16.01 -30.68 -22.13
CA LYS A 452 -16.01 -31.73 -21.10
C LYS A 452 -17.05 -31.36 -20.06
N LYS A 453 -18.20 -32.02 -20.17
CA LYS A 453 -19.22 -32.23 -19.15
C LYS A 453 -18.56 -32.26 -17.76
N LYS A 454 -18.83 -31.24 -16.92
CA LYS A 454 -18.40 -31.19 -15.53
C LYS A 454 -18.93 -32.45 -14.84
N ASP A 455 -18.04 -33.38 -14.55
CA ASP A 455 -18.31 -34.50 -13.67
C ASP A 455 -18.65 -33.91 -12.30
N LYS A 456 -19.90 -34.04 -11.90
CA LYS A 456 -20.35 -33.67 -10.55
C LYS A 456 -19.93 -34.82 -9.64
N GLY A 457 -18.72 -34.72 -9.09
CA GLY A 457 -18.34 -35.51 -7.91
C GLY A 457 -19.32 -35.25 -6.75
N PRO A 458 -19.45 -36.18 -5.80
CA PRO A 458 -20.44 -36.12 -4.73
C PRO A 458 -20.26 -34.84 -3.92
N GLN A 459 -21.34 -34.33 -3.32
CA GLN A 459 -21.38 -33.08 -2.57
C GLN A 459 -20.28 -33.03 -1.48
N GLY A 460 -19.11 -32.47 -1.81
CA GLY A 460 -17.92 -32.44 -0.96
C GLY A 460 -17.46 -31.02 -0.67
N MET A 461 -16.98 -30.80 0.54
CA MET A 461 -16.42 -29.54 1.04
C MET A 461 -15.43 -28.91 0.03
N GLN A 462 -15.70 -27.66 -0.38
CA GLN A 462 -14.80 -26.91 -1.29
C GLN A 462 -14.06 -25.84 -0.50
N LEU A 463 -12.77 -26.08 -0.23
CA LEU A 463 -11.84 -25.13 0.38
C LEU A 463 -11.17 -24.24 -0.68
N GLY A 464 -10.56 -23.14 -0.22
CA GLY A 464 -9.62 -22.37 -1.01
C GLY A 464 -8.43 -23.22 -1.44
N LYS A 465 -7.81 -22.91 -2.58
CA LYS A 465 -6.67 -23.70 -3.09
C LYS A 465 -5.48 -23.67 -2.12
N GLY A 466 -5.23 -22.52 -1.49
CA GLY A 466 -4.11 -22.34 -0.58
C GLY A 466 -4.36 -23.04 0.76
N THR A 467 -5.53 -22.85 1.33
CA THR A 467 -5.92 -23.51 2.59
C THR A 467 -6.08 -25.02 2.42
N GLY A 468 -6.57 -25.51 1.27
CA GLY A 468 -6.61 -26.93 0.95
C GLY A 468 -5.21 -27.57 0.87
N LEU A 469 -4.24 -26.87 0.29
CA LEU A 469 -2.84 -27.31 0.24
C LEU A 469 -2.24 -27.40 1.66
N LEU A 470 -2.48 -26.39 2.49
CA LEU A 470 -2.02 -26.38 3.88
C LEU A 470 -2.67 -27.50 4.71
N ARG A 471 -4.00 -27.70 4.56
CA ARG A 471 -4.72 -28.77 5.25
C ARG A 471 -4.11 -30.13 4.98
N ALA A 472 -3.83 -30.44 3.71
CA ALA A 472 -3.22 -31.72 3.32
C ALA A 472 -1.83 -31.91 3.95
N TYR A 473 -1.03 -30.84 4.03
CA TYR A 473 0.27 -30.87 4.68
C TYR A 473 0.19 -31.15 6.18
N VAL A 474 -0.74 -30.49 6.88
CA VAL A 474 -0.98 -30.68 8.32
C VAL A 474 -1.50 -32.10 8.61
N GLU A 475 -2.48 -32.59 7.83
CA GLU A 475 -3.02 -33.95 7.98
C GLU A 475 -1.94 -35.02 7.75
N HIS A 476 -1.10 -34.85 6.71
CA HIS A 476 0.01 -35.76 6.43
C HIS A 476 1.07 -35.76 7.56
N ALA A 477 1.39 -34.59 8.11
CA ALA A 477 2.32 -34.47 9.23
C ALA A 477 1.77 -35.16 10.49
N ALA A 478 0.50 -34.93 10.82
CA ALA A 478 -0.15 -35.55 11.97
C ALA A 478 -0.16 -37.09 11.88
N ALA A 479 -0.38 -37.65 10.68
CA ALA A 479 -0.42 -39.09 10.43
C ALA A 479 0.93 -39.81 10.64
N GLY A 480 2.07 -39.13 10.40
CA GLY A 480 3.41 -39.68 10.66
C GLY A 480 4.35 -39.78 9.45
N GLY A 481 3.92 -39.35 8.26
CA GLY A 481 4.75 -39.28 7.05
C GLY A 481 5.17 -40.61 6.43
N ALA A 482 5.38 -40.64 5.11
CA ALA A 482 5.90 -41.82 4.40
C ALA A 482 7.39 -42.04 4.70
N GLY A 483 7.72 -42.78 5.76
CA GLY A 483 9.13 -42.97 6.12
C GLY A 483 9.43 -43.79 7.37
N THR A 484 8.73 -44.91 7.63
CA THR A 484 9.20 -45.95 8.55
C THR A 484 8.98 -47.34 7.96
N SER A 485 10.00 -47.86 7.28
CA SER A 485 10.09 -49.29 6.96
C SER A 485 10.34 -50.08 8.26
N GLY A 486 9.28 -50.56 8.89
CA GLY A 486 9.37 -51.35 10.12
C GLY A 486 8.03 -51.93 10.54
N SER A 487 7.68 -53.08 9.97
CA SER A 487 6.67 -54.06 10.42
C SER A 487 5.28 -53.52 10.85
N GLY A 488 4.32 -53.56 9.91
CA GLY A 488 2.88 -53.41 10.16
C GLY A 488 2.27 -52.28 9.33
N GLU A 489 1.92 -52.54 8.07
CA GLU A 489 1.25 -51.57 7.20
C GLU A 489 -0.16 -51.25 7.73
N ILE A 490 -0.27 -50.14 8.46
CA ILE A 490 -1.53 -49.45 8.75
C ILE A 490 -1.62 -48.32 7.72
N GLY A 491 -2.63 -48.35 6.84
CA GLY A 491 -2.78 -47.38 5.74
C GLY A 491 -3.03 -45.95 6.22
N LEU A 492 -2.76 -44.97 5.34
CA LEU A 492 -2.97 -43.52 5.59
C LEU A 492 -4.39 -43.22 6.09
N GLU A 493 -5.41 -43.94 5.60
CA GLU A 493 -6.80 -43.82 6.07
C GLU A 493 -6.99 -44.29 7.52
N SER A 494 -6.27 -45.32 7.96
CA SER A 494 -6.32 -45.83 9.33
C SER A 494 -5.54 -44.94 10.32
N GLN A 495 -4.51 -44.23 9.87
CA GLN A 495 -3.84 -43.18 10.64
C GLN A 495 -4.64 -41.86 10.67
N LEU A 496 -5.38 -41.54 9.61
CA LEU A 496 -6.35 -40.44 9.59
C LEU A 496 -7.62 -40.78 10.41
N GLN A 497 -7.92 -42.07 10.62
CA GLN A 497 -8.98 -42.52 11.53
C GLN A 497 -8.67 -42.23 13.01
N LEU A 498 -7.39 -42.11 13.37
CA LEU A 498 -6.94 -41.61 14.68
C LEU A 498 -7.24 -40.11 14.88
N LEU A 499 -7.27 -39.32 13.81
CA LEU A 499 -7.77 -37.94 13.82
C LEU A 499 -9.31 -37.88 13.73
N SER A 500 -9.96 -38.93 13.22
CA SER A 500 -11.42 -39.09 13.27
C SER A 500 -11.94 -39.82 14.51
N LEU A 501 -11.08 -39.96 15.53
CA LEU A 501 -11.45 -40.29 16.91
C LEU A 501 -11.98 -41.72 17.16
N SER A 502 -11.86 -42.65 16.22
CA SER A 502 -12.32 -44.03 16.43
C SER A 502 -11.16 -44.97 16.81
N GLY A 503 -10.88 -45.17 18.11
CA GLY A 503 -9.92 -46.18 18.57
C GLY A 503 -9.78 -46.31 20.10
N ASP A 504 -9.51 -47.54 20.58
CA ASP A 504 -9.43 -47.97 22.01
C ASP A 504 -8.26 -47.36 22.84
N GLY A 505 -7.61 -46.29 22.36
CA GLY A 505 -6.49 -45.61 23.03
C GLY A 505 -6.91 -44.31 23.73
N SER A 506 -6.07 -43.79 24.64
CA SER A 506 -6.27 -42.44 25.20
C SER A 506 -6.16 -41.39 24.10
N VAL A 507 -7.30 -40.82 23.68
CA VAL A 507 -7.44 -39.78 22.65
C VAL A 507 -6.49 -38.61 22.90
N ALA A 508 -6.30 -38.23 24.17
CA ALA A 508 -5.37 -37.16 24.57
C ALA A 508 -3.90 -37.47 24.19
N GLY A 509 -3.46 -38.72 24.37
CA GLY A 509 -2.10 -39.14 24.00
C GLY A 509 -1.86 -39.11 22.49
N ALA A 510 -2.86 -39.50 21.70
CA ALA A 510 -2.78 -39.45 20.25
C ALA A 510 -2.74 -38.01 19.71
N LEU A 511 -3.57 -37.11 20.26
CA LEU A 511 -3.57 -35.69 19.91
C LEU A 511 -2.24 -35.01 20.26
N GLN A 512 -1.65 -35.32 21.42
CA GLN A 512 -0.33 -34.80 21.79
C GLN A 512 0.77 -35.28 20.84
N ALA A 513 0.75 -36.56 20.44
CA ALA A 513 1.71 -37.08 19.47
C ALA A 513 1.55 -36.44 18.08
N ALA A 514 0.30 -36.22 17.64
CA ALA A 514 -0.01 -35.51 16.41
C ALA A 514 0.47 -34.05 16.46
N LEU A 515 0.22 -33.34 17.56
CA LEU A 515 0.70 -31.98 17.77
C LEU A 515 2.22 -31.89 17.66
N ASN A 516 2.96 -32.81 18.28
CA ASN A 516 4.42 -32.82 18.21
C ASN A 516 4.93 -32.96 16.77
N ARG A 517 4.27 -33.79 15.96
CA ARG A 517 4.62 -33.96 14.53
C ARG A 517 4.25 -32.74 13.70
N VAL A 518 3.08 -32.14 13.93
CA VAL A 518 2.65 -30.91 13.26
C VAL A 518 3.56 -29.75 13.62
N ALA A 519 3.94 -29.60 14.89
CA ALA A 519 4.87 -28.58 15.35
C ALA A 519 6.24 -28.72 14.69
N ALA A 520 6.75 -29.95 14.53
CA ALA A 520 7.98 -30.22 13.80
C ALA A 520 7.85 -29.91 12.30
N ALA A 521 6.71 -30.22 11.67
CA ALA A 521 6.48 -29.95 10.26
C ALA A 521 6.26 -28.46 9.94
N LEU A 522 5.72 -27.70 10.90
CA LEU A 522 5.52 -26.25 10.81
C LEU A 522 6.69 -25.44 11.39
N ASP A 523 7.80 -26.09 11.72
CA ASP A 523 8.99 -25.41 12.17
C ASP A 523 9.61 -24.60 11.01
N PRO A 524 9.69 -23.25 11.12
CA PRO A 524 10.29 -22.39 10.09
C PRO A 524 11.75 -22.68 9.80
N GLN A 525 12.40 -23.50 10.62
CA GLN A 525 13.77 -23.98 10.44
C GLN A 525 13.87 -25.18 9.48
N THR A 526 12.75 -25.78 9.07
CA THR A 526 12.76 -26.98 8.22
C THR A 526 12.70 -26.65 6.73
N HIS A 527 13.47 -27.43 5.94
CA HIS A 527 13.43 -27.31 4.48
C HIS A 527 12.06 -27.69 3.90
N ALA A 528 11.36 -28.65 4.51
CA ALA A 528 10.04 -29.09 4.11
C ALA A 528 9.01 -27.95 4.17
N LEU A 529 8.97 -27.20 5.28
CA LEU A 529 8.08 -26.04 5.39
C LEU A 529 8.43 -24.96 4.39
N THR A 530 9.73 -24.70 4.17
CA THR A 530 10.18 -23.69 3.20
C THR A 530 9.68 -24.00 1.78
N GLN A 531 9.77 -25.26 1.35
CA GLN A 531 9.22 -25.69 0.06
C GLN A 531 7.69 -25.56 0.02
N HIS A 532 7.01 -25.90 1.12
CA HIS A 532 5.56 -25.80 1.21
C HIS A 532 5.08 -24.33 1.13
N LEU A 533 5.74 -23.42 1.84
CA LEU A 533 5.47 -21.98 1.77
C LEU A 533 5.72 -21.41 0.35
N ALA A 534 6.71 -21.92 -0.38
CA ALA A 534 6.92 -21.55 -1.78
C ALA A 534 5.74 -21.98 -2.67
N ALA A 535 5.20 -23.19 -2.45
CA ALA A 535 4.00 -23.65 -3.15
C ALA A 535 2.75 -22.80 -2.81
N LEU A 536 2.58 -22.42 -1.53
CA LEU A 536 1.51 -21.51 -1.11
C LEU A 536 1.66 -20.13 -1.76
N ARG A 537 2.87 -19.58 -1.86
CA ARG A 537 3.14 -18.32 -2.58
C ARG A 537 2.74 -18.41 -4.05
N ALA A 538 3.07 -19.50 -4.74
CA ALA A 538 2.65 -19.69 -6.12
C ALA A 538 1.12 -19.71 -6.28
N VAL A 539 0.39 -20.26 -5.30
CA VAL A 539 -1.09 -20.19 -5.27
C VAL A 539 -1.58 -18.76 -5.06
N ILE A 540 -0.99 -18.03 -4.12
CA ILE A 540 -1.31 -16.61 -3.88
C ILE A 540 -1.11 -15.79 -5.15
N GLU A 541 0.05 -15.92 -5.80
CA GLU A 541 0.39 -15.21 -7.04
C GLU A 541 -0.58 -15.57 -8.18
N ALA A 542 -0.88 -16.85 -8.37
CA ALA A 542 -1.83 -17.30 -9.40
C ALA A 542 -3.25 -16.77 -9.16
N ASN A 543 -3.70 -16.72 -7.91
CA ASN A 543 -5.02 -16.18 -7.55
C ASN A 543 -5.04 -14.64 -7.67
N GLN A 544 -3.94 -13.96 -7.38
CA GLN A 544 -3.80 -12.52 -7.61
C GLN A 544 -3.79 -12.15 -9.11
N ALA A 545 -3.26 -13.03 -9.98
CA ALA A 545 -3.28 -12.83 -11.43
C ALA A 545 -4.69 -12.88 -12.06
N GLN A 546 -5.69 -13.45 -11.38
CA GLN A 546 -7.09 -13.52 -11.85
C GLN A 546 -7.96 -12.33 -11.41
N ARG A 547 -7.37 -11.23 -10.92
CA ARG A 547 -8.11 -10.03 -10.49
C ARG A 547 -9.02 -9.49 -11.61
N LYS A 548 -10.28 -9.21 -11.28
CA LYS A 548 -11.16 -8.42 -12.16
C LYS A 548 -10.52 -7.05 -12.36
N PRO A 549 -10.38 -6.56 -13.61
CA PRO A 549 -9.93 -5.19 -13.85
C PRO A 549 -10.80 -4.21 -13.06
N LYS A 550 -10.17 -3.39 -12.23
CA LYS A 550 -10.85 -2.38 -11.39
C LYS A 550 -10.07 -1.07 -11.47
N ILE A 551 -10.80 0.03 -11.62
CA ILE A 551 -10.25 1.39 -11.58
C ILE A 551 -9.99 1.78 -10.12
N ALA A 552 -8.92 2.54 -9.87
CA ALA A 552 -8.63 3.07 -8.55
C ALA A 552 -9.84 3.85 -7.98
N LYS A 553 -10.12 3.69 -6.69
CA LYS A 553 -11.28 4.31 -6.04
C LYS A 553 -11.22 5.84 -6.20
N GLY A 554 -12.29 6.41 -6.74
CA GLY A 554 -12.40 7.86 -6.96
C GLY A 554 -11.70 8.36 -8.23
N ALA A 555 -11.14 7.48 -9.06
CA ALA A 555 -10.72 7.77 -10.43
C ALA A 555 -11.75 7.21 -11.43
N ARG A 556 -11.67 7.64 -12.70
CA ARG A 556 -12.56 7.17 -13.77
C ARG A 556 -11.88 7.24 -15.13
N ASP A 557 -12.29 6.35 -16.01
CA ASP A 557 -12.02 6.45 -17.44
C ASP A 557 -13.05 7.39 -18.10
N PHE A 558 -12.67 7.98 -19.23
CA PHE A 558 -13.52 8.86 -20.02
C PHE A 558 -13.85 8.20 -21.35
N MET A 559 -15.13 8.08 -21.65
CA MET A 559 -15.60 7.52 -22.92
C MET A 559 -15.38 8.52 -24.08
N PRO A 560 -15.34 8.06 -25.35
CA PRO A 560 -15.06 8.94 -26.49
C PRO A 560 -15.98 10.16 -26.59
N ASP A 561 -17.28 9.99 -26.32
CA ASP A 561 -18.26 11.08 -26.27
C ASP A 561 -17.92 12.12 -25.18
N GLN A 562 -17.53 11.65 -24.00
CA GLN A 562 -17.10 12.50 -22.90
C GLN A 562 -15.79 13.23 -23.23
N MET A 563 -14.85 12.58 -23.90
CA MET A 563 -13.60 13.20 -24.34
C MET A 563 -13.85 14.28 -25.39
N ALA A 564 -14.73 14.05 -26.36
CA ALA A 564 -15.10 15.05 -27.36
C ALA A 564 -15.66 16.32 -26.69
N ILE A 565 -16.53 16.17 -25.67
CA ILE A 565 -17.06 17.30 -24.89
C ILE A 565 -15.94 18.04 -24.14
N ARG A 566 -15.00 17.30 -23.56
CA ARG A 566 -13.88 17.86 -22.79
C ARG A 566 -12.97 18.71 -23.66
N GLU A 567 -12.62 18.21 -24.85
CA GLU A 567 -11.78 18.93 -25.81
C GLU A 567 -12.42 20.26 -26.22
N VAL A 568 -13.74 20.33 -26.36
CA VAL A 568 -14.46 21.60 -26.59
C VAL A 568 -14.24 22.59 -25.48
N ALA A 569 -14.49 22.16 -24.24
CA ALA A 569 -14.43 23.05 -23.09
C ALA A 569 -13.00 23.54 -22.88
N PHE A 570 -12.00 22.64 -22.98
CA PHE A 570 -10.59 23.00 -22.91
C PHE A 570 -10.19 23.94 -24.05
N GLY A 571 -10.69 23.74 -25.27
CA GLY A 571 -10.47 24.63 -26.40
C GLY A 571 -10.97 26.05 -26.13
N LYS A 572 -12.20 26.19 -25.63
CA LYS A 572 -12.80 27.49 -25.24
C LYS A 572 -12.00 28.17 -24.13
N ILE A 573 -11.71 27.44 -23.06
CA ILE A 573 -10.95 27.95 -21.90
C ILE A 573 -9.54 28.40 -22.31
N THR A 574 -8.83 27.57 -23.07
CA THR A 574 -7.49 27.89 -23.59
C THR A 574 -7.55 29.09 -24.54
N GLY A 575 -8.62 29.22 -25.33
CA GLY A 575 -8.86 30.39 -26.18
C GLY A 575 -8.92 31.69 -25.37
N VAL A 576 -9.65 31.72 -24.26
CA VAL A 576 -9.71 32.88 -23.35
C VAL A 576 -8.35 33.14 -22.69
N PHE A 577 -7.67 32.10 -22.16
CA PHE A 577 -6.35 32.28 -21.56
C PHE A 577 -5.34 32.90 -22.53
N LYS A 578 -5.32 32.43 -23.79
CA LYS A 578 -4.44 32.98 -24.84
C LYS A 578 -4.85 34.39 -25.26
N ARG A 579 -6.15 34.71 -25.28
CA ARG A 579 -6.68 36.07 -25.54
C ARG A 579 -6.11 37.08 -24.54
N HIS A 580 -5.91 36.66 -23.29
CA HIS A 580 -5.30 37.47 -22.23
C HIS A 580 -3.75 37.41 -22.19
N GLY A 581 -3.12 36.79 -23.20
CA GLY A 581 -1.66 36.74 -23.34
C GLY A 581 -0.97 35.87 -22.29
N ALA A 582 -1.66 34.93 -21.65
CA ALA A 582 -1.05 34.02 -20.71
C ALA A 582 -0.20 32.95 -21.41
N VAL A 583 0.99 32.69 -20.87
CA VAL A 583 1.86 31.60 -21.32
C VAL A 583 1.46 30.28 -20.66
N SER A 584 1.72 29.16 -21.32
CA SER A 584 1.49 27.84 -20.71
C SER A 584 2.76 27.33 -20.06
N ILE A 585 2.62 26.73 -18.88
CA ILE A 585 3.68 25.96 -18.22
C ILE A 585 3.13 24.56 -17.89
N ASP A 586 4.04 23.64 -17.62
CA ASP A 586 3.70 22.35 -17.01
C ASP A 586 4.72 22.02 -15.90
N THR A 587 4.26 21.28 -14.91
CA THR A 587 5.09 20.81 -13.79
C THR A 587 4.97 19.29 -13.66
N PRO A 588 5.95 18.62 -13.05
CA PRO A 588 5.82 17.21 -12.72
C PRO A 588 4.52 16.91 -11.95
N VAL A 589 4.00 15.69 -12.12
CA VAL A 589 2.78 15.24 -11.43
C VAL A 589 2.99 15.04 -9.93
N PHE A 590 4.24 14.77 -9.54
CA PHE A 590 4.69 14.67 -8.15
C PHE A 590 5.69 15.79 -7.84
N GLU A 591 5.64 16.28 -6.60
CA GLU A 591 6.61 17.21 -6.03
C GLU A 591 7.36 16.49 -4.90
N LEU A 592 8.48 17.09 -4.45
CA LEU A 592 9.08 16.68 -3.17
C LEU A 592 8.04 16.84 -2.06
N ARG A 593 7.93 15.84 -1.18
CA ARG A 593 6.93 15.85 -0.08
C ARG A 593 6.98 17.14 0.74
N GLU A 594 8.18 17.60 1.05
CA GLU A 594 8.43 18.86 1.78
C GLU A 594 7.91 20.12 1.07
N THR A 595 7.80 20.11 -0.26
CA THR A 595 7.24 21.23 -1.03
C THR A 595 5.76 21.44 -0.72
N LEU A 596 5.02 20.35 -0.48
CA LEU A 596 3.58 20.37 -0.24
C LEU A 596 3.21 20.45 1.24
N MET A 597 4.11 20.04 2.14
CA MET A 597 3.87 20.02 3.57
C MET A 597 3.71 21.44 4.15
N GLY A 598 2.69 21.61 5.01
CA GLY A 598 2.45 22.86 5.75
C GLY A 598 1.85 24.01 4.93
N LYS A 599 1.48 23.78 3.66
CA LYS A 599 0.87 24.80 2.79
C LYS A 599 -0.66 24.79 2.79
N TYR A 600 -1.27 23.63 3.08
CA TYR A 600 -2.70 23.40 2.93
C TYR A 600 -3.45 23.25 4.25
N GLY A 601 -2.82 23.52 5.40
CA GLY A 601 -3.48 23.36 6.71
C GLY A 601 -3.91 21.92 6.97
N GLU A 602 -5.16 21.71 7.40
CA GLU A 602 -5.74 20.39 7.70
C GLU A 602 -5.80 19.47 6.47
N ASP A 603 -5.95 20.05 5.27
CA ASP A 603 -6.02 19.31 4.00
C ASP A 603 -4.70 18.61 3.65
N SER A 604 -3.59 18.95 4.30
CA SER A 604 -2.28 18.30 4.07
C SER A 604 -2.35 16.78 4.33
N LYS A 605 -3.29 16.30 5.16
CA LYS A 605 -3.52 14.87 5.42
C LYS A 605 -4.10 14.11 4.23
N LEU A 606 -4.64 14.84 3.24
CA LEU A 606 -5.32 14.29 2.07
C LEU A 606 -4.37 14.12 0.86
N ILE A 607 -3.07 14.34 1.03
CA ILE A 607 -2.08 14.19 -0.04
C ILE A 607 -1.78 12.71 -0.30
N TYR A 608 -1.55 12.37 -1.57
CA TYR A 608 -1.07 11.04 -1.97
C TYR A 608 0.46 11.01 -1.91
N ASP A 609 1.02 10.20 -1.01
CA ASP A 609 2.46 9.94 -0.93
C ASP A 609 2.85 8.74 -1.81
N LEU A 610 4.00 8.84 -2.48
CA LEU A 610 4.59 7.71 -3.21
C LEU A 610 5.31 6.78 -2.23
N ALA A 611 5.43 5.51 -2.59
CA ALA A 611 6.16 4.53 -1.77
C ALA A 611 7.65 4.86 -1.74
N ASP A 612 8.26 4.78 -0.56
CA ASP A 612 9.71 4.88 -0.41
C ASP A 612 10.41 3.69 -1.07
N GLN A 613 11.28 4.00 -2.03
CA GLN A 613 12.09 3.04 -2.78
C GLN A 613 13.60 3.27 -2.56
N GLY A 614 13.98 3.96 -1.47
CA GLY A 614 15.37 4.28 -1.13
C GLY A 614 15.90 5.59 -1.75
N GLY A 615 14.99 6.49 -2.14
CA GLY A 615 15.30 7.77 -2.78
C GLY A 615 14.58 8.96 -2.13
N GLU A 616 14.30 10.00 -2.91
CA GLU A 616 13.56 11.18 -2.44
C GLU A 616 12.10 10.83 -2.09
N LEU A 617 11.58 11.44 -1.02
CA LEU A 617 10.17 11.30 -0.66
C LEU A 617 9.32 12.21 -1.54
N LEU A 618 8.43 11.60 -2.32
CA LEU A 618 7.61 12.27 -3.31
C LEU A 618 6.13 12.17 -2.97
N SER A 619 5.37 13.20 -3.37
CA SER A 619 3.92 13.26 -3.19
C SER A 619 3.26 13.82 -4.45
N LEU A 620 2.09 13.30 -4.81
CA LEU A 620 1.31 13.84 -5.93
C LEU A 620 0.80 15.24 -5.60
N ARG A 621 0.82 16.14 -6.58
CA ARG A 621 0.35 17.52 -6.42
C ARG A 621 -1.14 17.58 -6.03
N TYR A 622 -1.43 18.33 -4.96
CA TYR A 622 -2.79 18.56 -4.44
C TYR A 622 -3.56 19.62 -5.25
N ASP A 623 -2.83 20.59 -5.78
CA ASP A 623 -3.29 21.68 -6.64
C ASP A 623 -2.20 22.08 -7.66
N LEU A 624 -2.45 23.13 -8.45
CA LEU A 624 -1.45 23.70 -9.37
C LEU A 624 -0.80 24.99 -8.84
N THR A 625 -1.37 25.63 -7.80
CA THR A 625 -0.87 26.86 -7.20
C THR A 625 0.47 26.68 -6.48
N VAL A 626 0.62 25.64 -5.64
CA VAL A 626 1.88 25.41 -4.91
C VAL A 626 3.01 25.00 -5.87
N PRO A 627 2.81 24.08 -6.84
CA PRO A 627 3.79 23.85 -7.90
C PRO A 627 4.19 25.13 -8.66
N PHE A 628 3.24 26.03 -8.90
CA PHE A 628 3.53 27.32 -9.52
C PHE A 628 4.37 28.24 -8.63
N ALA A 629 4.06 28.33 -7.33
CA ALA A 629 4.86 29.12 -6.40
C ALA A 629 6.30 28.59 -6.30
N ARG A 630 6.47 27.26 -6.27
CA ARG A 630 7.78 26.59 -6.35
C ARG A 630 8.49 26.89 -7.66
N PHE A 631 7.77 26.90 -8.80
CA PHE A 631 8.32 27.25 -10.11
C PHE A 631 8.87 28.68 -10.14
N VAL A 632 8.07 29.64 -9.68
CA VAL A 632 8.47 31.06 -9.62
C VAL A 632 9.70 31.25 -8.74
N ALA A 633 9.71 30.62 -7.56
CA ALA A 633 10.83 30.67 -6.62
C ALA A 633 12.11 30.05 -7.19
N LEU A 634 12.02 28.82 -7.72
CA LEU A 634 13.16 28.06 -8.24
C LEU A 634 13.84 28.76 -9.41
N HIS A 635 13.05 29.35 -10.32
CA HIS A 635 13.57 30.01 -11.52
C HIS A 635 13.82 31.52 -11.33
N GLY A 636 13.58 32.07 -10.13
CA GLY A 636 13.77 33.49 -9.86
C GLY A 636 12.91 34.42 -10.72
N VAL A 637 11.70 33.97 -11.08
CA VAL A 637 10.79 34.71 -11.97
C VAL A 637 10.20 35.90 -11.23
N GLY A 638 10.48 37.12 -11.68
CA GLY A 638 9.96 38.34 -11.06
C GLY A 638 8.52 38.67 -11.45
N ASN A 639 8.10 38.28 -12.67
CA ASN A 639 6.78 38.54 -13.21
C ASN A 639 6.40 37.47 -14.25
N ILE A 640 5.18 36.96 -14.19
CA ILE A 640 4.66 35.99 -15.14
C ILE A 640 3.13 35.98 -15.10
N LYS A 641 2.49 35.92 -16.27
CA LYS A 641 1.08 35.64 -16.43
C LYS A 641 0.93 34.31 -17.16
N ARG A 642 0.38 33.29 -16.48
CA ARG A 642 0.37 31.92 -16.98
C ARG A 642 -0.99 31.25 -16.87
N TYR A 643 -1.18 30.20 -17.65
CA TYR A 643 -2.21 29.20 -17.43
C TYR A 643 -1.63 27.78 -17.34
N HIS A 644 -2.27 26.91 -16.57
CA HIS A 644 -1.90 25.50 -16.42
C HIS A 644 -3.17 24.65 -16.32
N ILE A 645 -3.32 23.69 -17.24
CA ILE A 645 -4.46 22.76 -17.26
C ILE A 645 -3.91 21.37 -17.02
N ALA A 646 -4.16 20.79 -15.85
CA ALA A 646 -3.63 19.49 -15.51
C ALA A 646 -4.44 18.77 -14.43
N LYS A 647 -4.21 17.46 -14.29
CA LYS A 647 -4.80 16.65 -13.23
C LYS A 647 -4.14 16.93 -11.88
N VAL A 648 -4.95 16.87 -10.82
CA VAL A 648 -4.55 16.96 -9.41
C VAL A 648 -5.16 15.82 -8.61
N TYR A 649 -4.58 15.56 -7.44
CA TYR A 649 -4.85 14.35 -6.66
C TYR A 649 -5.16 14.67 -5.21
N ARG A 650 -6.36 14.28 -4.75
CA ARG A 650 -6.81 14.50 -3.36
C ARG A 650 -7.40 13.22 -2.81
N ARG A 651 -6.94 12.73 -1.65
CA ARG A 651 -7.45 11.52 -0.97
C ARG A 651 -8.81 11.72 -0.29
N ASP A 652 -9.61 12.61 -0.85
CA ASP A 652 -10.94 12.94 -0.36
C ASP A 652 -11.86 11.73 -0.33
N GLN A 653 -12.95 11.81 0.44
CA GLN A 653 -14.01 10.81 0.39
C GLN A 653 -14.82 11.03 -0.90
N PRO A 654 -14.74 10.11 -1.89
CA PRO A 654 -15.32 10.35 -3.20
C PRO A 654 -16.85 10.35 -3.13
N GLN A 655 -17.47 11.34 -3.77
CA GLN A 655 -18.92 11.42 -3.95
C GLN A 655 -19.20 11.51 -5.46
N MET A 656 -19.20 10.35 -6.12
CA MET A 656 -19.28 10.25 -7.58
C MET A 656 -20.52 10.95 -8.15
N ALA A 657 -21.67 10.83 -7.47
CA ALA A 657 -22.93 11.46 -7.86
C ALA A 657 -22.91 13.00 -7.77
N ARG A 658 -21.97 13.58 -7.01
CA ARG A 658 -21.80 15.03 -6.82
C ARG A 658 -20.53 15.57 -7.49
N GLY A 659 -19.85 14.77 -8.30
CA GLY A 659 -18.65 15.18 -9.04
C GLY A 659 -17.41 15.40 -8.17
N ARG A 660 -17.34 14.80 -6.97
CA ARG A 660 -16.15 14.86 -6.09
C ARG A 660 -15.30 13.60 -6.28
N PHE A 661 -14.18 13.76 -6.95
CA PHE A 661 -13.26 12.70 -7.35
C PHE A 661 -11.93 12.80 -6.60
N ARG A 662 -11.12 11.74 -6.66
CA ARG A 662 -9.75 11.72 -6.11
C ARG A 662 -8.70 12.11 -7.15
N GLU A 663 -9.01 11.89 -8.42
CA GLU A 663 -8.27 12.39 -9.58
C GLU A 663 -9.23 13.27 -10.40
N PHE A 664 -8.84 14.50 -10.69
CA PHE A 664 -9.63 15.42 -11.52
C PHE A 664 -8.77 16.54 -12.10
N PHE A 665 -9.28 17.21 -13.15
CA PHE A 665 -8.61 18.37 -13.73
C PHE A 665 -8.86 19.67 -12.95
N GLN A 666 -7.82 20.51 -12.91
CA GLN A 666 -7.91 21.93 -12.63
C GLN A 666 -7.46 22.72 -13.86
N CYS A 667 -8.06 23.89 -14.06
CA CYS A 667 -7.68 24.84 -15.10
C CYS A 667 -7.35 26.17 -14.42
N ASP A 668 -6.07 26.43 -14.22
CA ASP A 668 -5.60 27.55 -13.41
C ASP A 668 -5.07 28.67 -14.31
N PHE A 669 -5.38 29.91 -13.96
CA PHE A 669 -4.83 31.13 -14.57
C PHE A 669 -4.35 32.06 -13.47
N ASP A 670 -3.09 32.47 -13.56
CA ASP A 670 -2.42 33.20 -12.48
C ASP A 670 -1.52 34.30 -13.02
N ILE A 671 -1.51 35.41 -12.30
CA ILE A 671 -0.64 36.57 -12.54
C ILE A 671 0.23 36.76 -11.30
N ALA A 672 1.53 36.55 -11.46
CA ALA A 672 2.53 36.81 -10.44
C ALA A 672 3.39 38.02 -10.83
N GLY A 673 3.72 38.86 -9.85
CA GLY A 673 4.54 40.06 -10.00
C GLY A 673 4.00 41.24 -9.22
N SER A 674 4.81 42.28 -9.08
CA SER A 674 4.42 43.52 -8.42
C SER A 674 3.81 44.49 -9.44
N TYR A 675 2.54 44.83 -9.24
CA TYR A 675 1.72 45.66 -10.11
C TYR A 675 0.90 46.65 -9.29
N PRO A 676 0.31 47.69 -9.91
CA PRO A 676 -0.66 48.54 -9.24
C PRO A 676 -1.81 47.74 -8.62
N THR A 677 -2.23 48.17 -7.43
CA THR A 677 -3.25 47.50 -6.61
C THR A 677 -4.53 47.22 -7.40
N MET A 678 -5.06 46.02 -7.27
CA MET A 678 -6.31 45.52 -7.88
C MET A 678 -6.36 45.42 -9.41
N VAL A 679 -5.34 45.85 -10.15
CA VAL A 679 -5.33 45.72 -11.62
C VAL A 679 -5.26 44.25 -12.08
N PRO A 680 -4.33 43.41 -11.58
CA PRO A 680 -4.31 41.99 -11.94
C PRO A 680 -5.55 41.24 -11.45
N ASP A 681 -6.08 41.61 -10.28
CA ASP A 681 -7.27 40.99 -9.67
C ASP A 681 -8.49 41.20 -10.55
N ALA A 682 -8.65 42.39 -11.12
CA ALA A 682 -9.70 42.71 -12.09
C ALA A 682 -9.56 41.90 -13.39
N GLU A 683 -8.33 41.73 -13.92
CA GLU A 683 -8.08 40.91 -15.12
C GLU A 683 -8.43 39.43 -14.87
N VAL A 684 -8.05 38.86 -13.73
CA VAL A 684 -8.36 37.45 -13.40
C VAL A 684 -9.87 37.23 -13.30
N LEU A 685 -10.61 38.15 -12.68
CA LEU A 685 -12.07 38.08 -12.62
C LEU A 685 -12.71 38.26 -14.01
N LYS A 686 -12.16 39.12 -14.88
CA LYS A 686 -12.60 39.23 -16.27
C LYS A 686 -12.42 37.92 -17.03
N VAL A 687 -11.27 37.26 -16.89
CA VAL A 687 -10.99 35.94 -17.48
C VAL A 687 -12.02 34.92 -17.02
N LEU A 688 -12.33 34.90 -15.72
CA LEU A 688 -13.35 34.01 -15.17
C LEU A 688 -14.73 34.26 -15.81
N VAL A 689 -15.18 35.51 -15.87
CA VAL A 689 -16.46 35.89 -16.50
C VAL A 689 -16.50 35.46 -17.97
N GLU A 690 -15.46 35.76 -18.76
CA GLU A 690 -15.40 35.36 -20.17
C GLU A 690 -15.46 33.84 -20.36
N ILE A 691 -14.77 33.07 -19.51
CA ILE A 691 -14.83 31.60 -19.56
C ILE A 691 -16.25 31.09 -19.30
N LEU A 692 -16.92 31.60 -18.27
CA LEU A 692 -18.27 31.14 -17.92
C LEU A 692 -19.30 31.51 -18.99
N ASP A 693 -19.16 32.70 -19.61
CA ASP A 693 -20.00 33.14 -20.72
C ASP A 693 -19.78 32.29 -21.98
N GLU A 694 -18.52 32.00 -22.33
CA GLU A 694 -18.16 31.16 -23.50
C GLU A 694 -18.63 29.70 -23.34
N LEU A 695 -18.62 29.18 -22.11
CA LEU A 695 -19.10 27.83 -21.80
C LEU A 695 -20.63 27.69 -21.83
N ARG A 696 -21.39 28.80 -21.68
CA ARG A 696 -22.86 28.86 -21.75
C ARG A 696 -23.56 27.90 -20.79
N LEU A 697 -23.13 27.86 -19.53
CA LEU A 697 -23.61 26.90 -18.53
C LEU A 697 -24.95 27.25 -17.89
N GLY A 698 -25.48 28.45 -18.16
CA GLY A 698 -26.67 29.01 -17.51
C GLY A 698 -26.33 30.28 -16.74
N GLU A 699 -27.28 30.77 -15.94
CA GLU A 699 -27.03 31.93 -15.08
C GLU A 699 -26.10 31.56 -13.92
N TYR A 700 -25.17 32.46 -13.61
CA TYR A 700 -24.21 32.29 -12.52
C TYR A 700 -24.04 33.59 -11.73
N GLU A 701 -23.35 33.47 -10.61
CA GLU A 701 -22.85 34.59 -9.83
C GLU A 701 -21.45 34.30 -9.33
N VAL A 702 -20.64 35.35 -9.18
CA VAL A 702 -19.30 35.28 -8.61
C VAL A 702 -19.33 35.99 -7.26
N LYS A 703 -19.37 35.20 -6.19
CA LYS A 703 -19.23 35.70 -4.84
C LYS A 703 -17.82 36.24 -4.67
N LEU A 704 -17.69 37.42 -4.07
CA LEU A 704 -16.42 38.09 -3.85
C LEU A 704 -16.35 38.59 -2.41
N ASN A 705 -15.22 38.39 -1.78
CA ASN A 705 -14.89 38.92 -0.46
C ASN A 705 -13.38 39.23 -0.37
N HIS A 706 -12.92 39.70 0.79
CA HIS A 706 -11.52 40.01 1.04
C HIS A 706 -11.08 39.43 2.39
N ARG A 707 -9.91 38.77 2.44
CA ARG A 707 -9.38 38.10 3.65
C ARG A 707 -9.29 39.04 4.85
N ARG A 708 -8.76 40.25 4.66
CA ARG A 708 -8.72 41.28 5.71
C ARG A 708 -10.08 41.72 6.24
N LEU A 709 -11.17 41.64 5.45
CA LEU A 709 -12.52 41.89 5.95
C LEU A 709 -12.99 40.75 6.85
N LEU A 710 -12.71 39.51 6.48
CA LEU A 710 -12.99 38.34 7.32
C LEU A 710 -12.24 38.42 8.65
N ASP A 711 -10.97 38.80 8.62
CA ASP A 711 -10.18 38.90 9.86
C ASP A 711 -10.69 40.06 10.73
N ALA A 712 -11.00 41.21 10.14
CA ALA A 712 -11.56 42.36 10.84
C ALA A 712 -12.94 42.08 11.45
N MET A 713 -13.86 41.41 10.74
CA MET A 713 -15.20 41.13 11.28
C MET A 713 -15.13 40.19 12.50
N LEU A 714 -14.21 39.22 12.50
CA LEU A 714 -14.01 38.30 13.61
C LEU A 714 -13.35 38.99 14.80
N ASP A 715 -12.39 39.88 14.54
CA ASP A 715 -11.76 40.71 15.58
C ASP A 715 -12.78 41.64 16.25
N ILE A 716 -13.57 42.37 15.45
CA ILE A 716 -14.64 43.26 15.93
C ILE A 716 -15.70 42.47 16.70
N ALA A 717 -16.05 41.26 16.25
CA ALA A 717 -16.99 40.40 16.97
C ALA A 717 -16.42 39.91 18.32
N GLY A 718 -15.11 39.94 18.52
CA GLY A 718 -14.43 39.51 19.75
C GLY A 718 -14.04 38.04 19.74
N VAL A 719 -13.72 37.48 18.57
CA VAL A 719 -13.25 36.09 18.44
C VAL A 719 -11.80 35.99 18.91
N PRO A 720 -11.45 35.05 19.81
CA PRO A 720 -10.06 34.85 20.20
C PRO A 720 -9.19 34.36 19.03
N SER A 721 -7.96 34.87 18.91
CA SER A 721 -7.00 34.52 17.84
C SER A 721 -6.83 33.01 17.60
N GLN A 722 -6.80 32.22 18.67
CA GLN A 722 -6.68 30.75 18.61
C GLN A 722 -7.89 30.06 17.95
N LYS A 723 -9.05 30.71 17.91
CA LYS A 723 -10.30 30.17 17.36
C LYS A 723 -10.63 30.69 15.96
N PHE A 724 -9.84 31.58 15.38
CA PHE A 724 -10.13 32.16 14.05
C PHE A 724 -10.36 31.07 12.98
N ARG A 725 -9.44 30.11 12.86
CA ARG A 725 -9.52 29.04 11.85
C ARG A 725 -10.76 28.14 12.05
N PRO A 726 -11.01 27.57 13.25
CA PRO A 726 -12.25 26.85 13.51
C PRO A 726 -13.51 27.66 13.17
N ILE A 727 -13.54 28.95 13.51
CA ILE A 727 -14.73 29.78 13.25
C ILE A 727 -14.91 30.08 11.75
N CYS A 728 -13.85 30.40 11.00
CA CYS A 728 -13.91 30.51 9.54
C CYS A 728 -14.47 29.23 8.90
N SER A 729 -14.06 28.06 9.40
CA SER A 729 -14.59 26.77 8.94
C SER A 729 -16.09 26.59 9.23
N ALA A 730 -16.62 27.17 10.32
CA ALA A 730 -18.08 27.19 10.55
C ALA A 730 -18.77 28.16 9.58
N ILE A 731 -18.21 29.34 9.35
CA ILE A 731 -18.77 30.34 8.42
C ILE A 731 -18.85 29.78 7.00
N ASP A 732 -17.85 29.02 6.52
CA ASP A 732 -17.88 28.38 5.19
C ASP A 732 -19.12 27.52 4.98
N LYS A 733 -19.66 26.92 6.04
CA LYS A 733 -20.85 26.05 5.97
C LYS A 733 -22.15 26.81 5.75
N LEU A 734 -22.16 28.15 5.87
CA LEU A 734 -23.33 28.98 5.49
C LEU A 734 -23.68 28.86 4.00
N ASP A 735 -22.78 28.28 3.18
CA ASP A 735 -23.07 27.92 1.80
C ASP A 735 -24.13 26.81 1.67
N LYS A 736 -24.32 25.98 2.70
CA LYS A 736 -25.17 24.77 2.69
C LYS A 736 -26.13 24.69 3.86
N GLU A 737 -25.75 25.25 5.00
CA GLU A 737 -26.47 25.17 6.26
C GLU A 737 -27.04 26.55 6.64
N PRO A 738 -28.21 26.59 7.28
CA PRO A 738 -28.80 27.83 7.75
C PRO A 738 -28.00 28.40 8.94
N TRP A 739 -28.15 29.71 9.20
CA TRP A 739 -27.42 30.44 10.24
C TRP A 739 -27.56 29.79 11.62
N GLU A 740 -28.74 29.28 11.95
CA GLU A 740 -29.05 28.69 13.24
C GLU A 740 -28.19 27.45 13.53
N VAL A 741 -27.96 26.61 12.51
CA VAL A 741 -27.12 25.41 12.59
C VAL A 741 -25.65 25.81 12.74
N VAL A 742 -25.19 26.76 11.93
CA VAL A 742 -23.82 27.27 11.98
C VAL A 742 -23.52 27.93 13.32
N ARG A 743 -24.47 28.71 13.86
CA ARG A 743 -24.38 29.33 15.18
C ARG A 743 -24.28 28.27 16.28
N ALA A 744 -25.10 27.23 16.22
CA ALA A 744 -25.05 26.13 17.19
C ALA A 744 -23.68 25.45 17.18
N GLU A 745 -23.11 25.15 16.01
CA GLU A 745 -21.75 24.61 15.89
C GLU A 745 -20.69 25.54 16.51
N MET A 746 -20.77 26.85 16.25
CA MET A 746 -19.82 27.81 16.84
C MET A 746 -19.87 27.82 18.37
N VAL A 747 -21.07 27.73 18.95
CA VAL A 747 -21.27 27.83 20.40
C VAL A 747 -21.01 26.50 21.10
N GLU A 748 -21.62 25.42 20.63
CA GLU A 748 -21.67 24.13 21.30
C GLU A 748 -20.42 23.28 21.03
N GLU A 749 -19.93 23.25 19.78
CA GLU A 749 -18.77 22.42 19.40
C GLU A 749 -17.46 23.20 19.52
N LYS A 750 -17.44 24.45 19.06
CA LYS A 750 -16.22 25.29 19.02
C LYS A 750 -16.06 26.17 20.27
N GLY A 751 -17.05 26.16 21.16
CA GLY A 751 -17.00 26.82 22.46
C GLY A 751 -16.91 28.35 22.37
N LEU A 752 -17.54 28.97 21.38
CA LEU A 752 -17.61 30.42 21.25
C LEU A 752 -18.75 30.98 22.12
N PRO A 753 -18.58 32.11 22.83
CA PRO A 753 -19.69 32.70 23.58
C PRO A 753 -20.85 33.08 22.64
N GLY A 754 -22.09 32.76 23.02
CA GLY A 754 -23.29 33.07 22.22
C GLY A 754 -23.35 34.50 21.69
N PRO A 755 -23.13 35.54 22.53
CA PRO A 755 -23.13 36.94 22.06
C PRO A 755 -22.04 37.28 21.04
N VAL A 756 -20.91 36.55 21.04
CA VAL A 756 -19.85 36.71 20.03
C VAL A 756 -20.33 36.11 18.70
N ALA A 757 -20.95 34.91 18.74
CA ALA A 757 -21.53 34.29 17.56
C ALA A 757 -22.65 35.17 16.95
N ASP A 758 -23.49 35.78 17.78
CA ASP A 758 -24.56 36.69 17.32
C ASP A 758 -23.99 37.91 16.58
N ARG A 759 -22.89 38.50 17.07
CA ARG A 759 -22.20 39.60 16.38
C ARG A 759 -21.57 39.18 15.06
N ILE A 760 -21.05 37.96 14.94
CA ILE A 760 -20.58 37.42 13.65
C ILE A 760 -21.76 37.37 12.67
N GLY A 761 -22.94 36.96 13.16
CA GLY A 761 -24.18 36.91 12.40
C GLY A 761 -24.54 38.23 11.72
N GLU A 762 -24.31 39.36 12.39
CA GLU A 762 -24.60 40.69 11.85
C GLU A 762 -23.78 41.02 10.59
N PHE A 763 -22.59 40.44 10.44
CA PHE A 763 -21.70 40.64 9.30
C PHE A 763 -21.91 39.60 8.19
N VAL A 764 -21.95 38.32 8.54
CA VAL A 764 -21.94 37.23 7.54
C VAL A 764 -23.23 37.13 6.74
N VAL A 765 -24.34 37.71 7.20
CA VAL A 765 -25.58 37.81 6.41
C VAL A 765 -25.55 38.94 5.37
N LEU A 766 -24.51 39.77 5.37
CA LEU A 766 -24.39 40.91 4.46
C LEU A 766 -23.91 40.46 3.08
N ARG A 767 -24.82 40.59 2.13
CA ARG A 767 -24.62 40.21 0.73
C ARG A 767 -25.40 41.15 -0.18
N GLY A 768 -24.84 41.54 -1.32
CA GLY A 768 -25.53 42.41 -2.25
C GLY A 768 -24.73 42.81 -3.49
N ARG A 769 -25.25 43.82 -4.20
CA ARG A 769 -24.57 44.41 -5.35
C ARG A 769 -23.28 45.11 -4.90
N PRO A 770 -22.17 45.00 -5.65
CA PRO A 770 -20.86 45.47 -5.22
C PRO A 770 -20.84 46.93 -4.75
N MET A 771 -21.31 47.86 -5.57
CA MET A 771 -21.26 49.30 -5.26
C MET A 771 -22.21 49.70 -4.13
N GLU A 772 -23.43 49.15 -4.11
CA GLU A 772 -24.45 49.45 -3.09
C GLU A 772 -24.00 48.95 -1.69
N LEU A 773 -23.46 47.74 -1.62
CA LEU A 773 -22.96 47.21 -0.35
C LEU A 773 -21.67 47.91 0.08
N LEU A 774 -20.77 48.24 -0.86
CA LEU A 774 -19.56 49.00 -0.55
C LEU A 774 -19.88 50.36 0.08
N GLU A 775 -20.83 51.11 -0.47
CA GLU A 775 -21.28 52.40 0.08
C GLU A 775 -21.79 52.25 1.52
N ARG A 776 -22.56 51.20 1.78
CA ARG A 776 -23.07 50.90 3.12
C ARG A 776 -21.95 50.54 4.11
N LEU A 777 -20.95 49.76 3.69
CA LEU A 777 -19.85 49.31 4.55
C LEU A 777 -18.79 50.40 4.78
N THR A 778 -18.69 51.39 3.89
CA THR A 778 -17.78 52.53 3.98
C THR A 778 -18.38 53.73 4.73
N ALA A 779 -19.66 53.66 5.10
CA ALA A 779 -20.29 54.66 5.95
C ALA A 779 -19.53 54.81 7.29
N ALA A 780 -19.26 56.05 7.70
CA ALA A 780 -18.42 56.35 8.88
C ALA A 780 -18.90 55.70 10.19
N ALA A 781 -20.19 55.41 10.31
CA ALA A 781 -20.78 54.75 11.46
C ALA A 781 -20.60 53.22 11.47
N HIS A 782 -20.18 52.61 10.35
CA HIS A 782 -20.05 51.17 10.22
C HIS A 782 -18.77 50.66 10.89
N PRO A 783 -18.82 49.58 11.70
CA PRO A 783 -17.62 49.08 12.42
C PRO A 783 -16.43 48.74 11.50
N LEU A 784 -16.70 48.18 10.32
CA LEU A 784 -15.65 47.86 9.34
C LEU A 784 -14.96 49.11 8.75
N ALA A 785 -15.64 50.27 8.69
CA ALA A 785 -15.01 51.51 8.22
C ALA A 785 -14.07 52.12 9.28
N GLN A 786 -14.27 51.78 10.56
CA GLN A 786 -13.48 52.31 11.67
C GLN A 786 -12.23 51.45 11.97
N HIS A 787 -12.25 50.18 11.56
CA HIS A 787 -11.12 49.28 11.71
C HIS A 787 -10.12 49.42 10.55
N ALA A 788 -8.85 49.67 10.86
CA ALA A 788 -7.84 50.14 9.89
C ALA A 788 -7.63 49.18 8.70
N GLU A 789 -7.47 47.88 8.97
CA GLU A 789 -7.23 46.88 7.90
C GLU A 789 -8.47 46.68 7.02
N SER A 790 -9.67 46.81 7.58
CA SER A 790 -10.91 46.67 6.79
C SER A 790 -11.20 47.92 5.98
N ALA A 791 -10.90 49.12 6.51
CA ALA A 791 -11.01 50.36 5.74
C ALA A 791 -10.10 50.33 4.49
N ALA A 792 -8.85 49.90 4.64
CA ALA A 792 -7.92 49.71 3.52
C ALA A 792 -8.44 48.67 2.50
N ALA A 793 -8.97 47.54 2.99
CA ALA A 793 -9.56 46.53 2.10
C ALA A 793 -10.80 47.03 1.36
N LEU A 794 -11.65 47.85 2.00
CA LEU A 794 -12.82 48.46 1.34
C LEU A 794 -12.40 49.47 0.25
N GLU A 795 -11.35 50.25 0.48
CA GLU A 795 -10.79 51.16 -0.54
C GLU A 795 -10.30 50.37 -1.76
N GLU A 796 -9.55 49.28 -1.53
CA GLU A 796 -9.11 48.38 -2.60
C GLU A 796 -10.28 47.76 -3.35
N LEU A 797 -11.31 47.28 -2.65
CA LEU A 797 -12.53 46.76 -3.28
C LEU A 797 -13.26 47.83 -4.11
N GLY A 798 -13.24 49.09 -3.68
CA GLY A 798 -13.76 50.21 -4.48
C GLY A 798 -13.02 50.39 -5.80
N ALA A 799 -11.69 50.35 -5.77
CA ALA A 799 -10.88 50.37 -6.98
C ALA A 799 -11.17 49.15 -7.88
N LEU A 800 -11.24 47.95 -7.30
CA LEU A 800 -11.55 46.72 -8.01
C LEU A 800 -12.91 46.78 -8.71
N PHE A 801 -13.96 47.23 -8.03
CA PHE A 801 -15.29 47.34 -8.62
C PHE A 801 -15.33 48.37 -9.75
N GLY A 802 -14.62 49.49 -9.61
CA GLY A 802 -14.45 50.46 -10.70
C GLY A 802 -13.75 49.86 -11.93
N PHE A 803 -12.70 49.06 -11.73
CA PHE A 803 -12.03 48.37 -12.84
C PHE A 803 -12.92 47.30 -13.49
N LEU A 804 -13.67 46.54 -12.70
CA LEU A 804 -14.60 45.54 -13.22
C LEU A 804 -15.74 46.17 -14.01
N ASP A 805 -16.23 47.35 -13.61
CA ASP A 805 -17.21 48.11 -14.39
C ASP A 805 -16.63 48.53 -15.75
N ALA A 806 -15.41 49.09 -15.75
CA ALA A 806 -14.70 49.48 -16.97
C ALA A 806 -14.42 48.29 -17.91
N LEU A 807 -14.20 47.10 -17.36
CA LEU A 807 -13.99 45.85 -18.13
C LEU A 807 -15.31 45.16 -18.54
N GLY A 808 -16.46 45.70 -18.14
CA GLY A 808 -17.78 45.10 -18.38
C GLY A 808 -17.94 43.73 -17.71
N ALA A 809 -17.33 43.54 -16.54
CA ALA A 809 -17.32 42.29 -15.77
C ALA A 809 -18.02 42.40 -14.40
N LEU A 810 -18.53 43.58 -14.02
CA LEU A 810 -19.15 43.80 -12.71
C LEU A 810 -20.52 43.11 -12.55
N GLY A 811 -21.26 42.92 -13.64
CA GLY A 811 -22.63 42.39 -13.65
C GLY A 811 -22.85 41.10 -12.85
N PRO A 812 -22.06 40.02 -13.04
CA PRO A 812 -22.21 38.77 -12.30
C PRO A 812 -21.61 38.79 -10.89
N ILE A 813 -20.90 39.84 -10.48
CA ILE A 813 -20.20 39.89 -9.18
C ILE A 813 -21.20 40.19 -8.05
N VAL A 814 -21.07 39.45 -6.94
CA VAL A 814 -21.86 39.62 -5.72
C VAL A 814 -20.90 39.80 -4.56
N PHE A 815 -20.98 40.93 -3.86
CA PHE A 815 -20.19 41.13 -2.66
C PHE A 815 -20.86 40.41 -1.49
N ASP A 816 -20.18 39.42 -0.91
CA ASP A 816 -20.74 38.45 0.04
C ASP A 816 -19.77 38.21 1.21
N LEU A 817 -20.12 38.70 2.41
CA LEU A 817 -19.27 38.57 3.60
C LEU A 817 -19.28 37.16 4.21
N SER A 818 -20.21 36.29 3.79
CA SER A 818 -20.22 34.89 4.22
C SER A 818 -19.12 34.06 3.56
N LEU A 819 -18.54 34.54 2.45
CA LEU A 819 -17.49 33.81 1.74
C LEU A 819 -16.20 33.80 2.59
N ALA A 820 -16.02 32.74 3.37
CA ALA A 820 -14.83 32.46 4.17
C ALA A 820 -13.98 31.31 3.59
N ARG A 821 -14.31 30.85 2.39
CA ARG A 821 -13.66 29.74 1.70
C ARG A 821 -12.27 30.14 1.21
N GLY A 822 -11.27 29.33 1.50
CA GLY A 822 -9.93 29.57 0.98
C GLY A 822 -8.89 28.64 1.58
N LEU A 823 -7.90 28.29 0.77
CA LEU A 823 -6.69 27.67 1.29
C LEU A 823 -5.97 28.71 2.18
N ASP A 824 -5.30 28.24 3.23
CA ASP A 824 -4.67 29.07 4.27
C ASP A 824 -3.69 30.14 3.74
N TYR A 825 -3.33 30.09 2.46
CA TYR A 825 -2.38 30.97 1.81
C TYR A 825 -2.97 32.27 1.21
N TYR A 826 -4.29 32.46 1.17
CA TYR A 826 -4.87 33.72 0.64
C TYR A 826 -4.62 34.90 1.57
N THR A 827 -4.22 36.03 0.99
CA THR A 827 -3.86 37.28 1.67
C THR A 827 -4.78 38.45 1.33
N GLY A 828 -5.45 38.41 0.17
CA GLY A 828 -6.24 39.52 -0.37
C GLY A 828 -7.67 39.13 -0.72
N VAL A 829 -8.12 39.52 -1.91
CA VAL A 829 -9.43 39.13 -2.44
C VAL A 829 -9.56 37.61 -2.55
N ILE A 830 -10.78 37.13 -2.36
CA ILE A 830 -11.20 35.74 -2.53
C ILE A 830 -12.53 35.74 -3.28
N TYR A 831 -12.71 34.77 -4.17
CA TYR A 831 -13.91 34.69 -4.97
C TYR A 831 -14.27 33.26 -5.34
N GLU A 832 -15.56 33.05 -5.54
CA GLU A 832 -16.16 31.77 -5.84
C GLU A 832 -17.33 31.93 -6.82
N ALA A 833 -17.30 31.21 -7.93
CA ALA A 833 -18.39 31.19 -8.89
C ALA A 833 -19.34 30.01 -8.61
N VAL A 834 -20.64 30.29 -8.62
CA VAL A 834 -21.72 29.30 -8.44
C VAL A 834 -22.81 29.50 -9.50
N LEU A 835 -23.46 28.41 -9.89
CA LEU A 835 -24.61 28.46 -10.81
C LEU A 835 -25.90 28.75 -10.06
N LYS A 836 -26.75 29.61 -10.63
CA LYS A 836 -28.08 29.89 -10.08
C LYS A 836 -29.06 28.77 -10.43
N GLY A 837 -29.90 28.39 -9.48
CA GLY A 837 -30.98 27.39 -9.69
C GLY A 837 -30.53 25.93 -9.78
N ALA A 838 -29.22 25.64 -9.72
CA ALA A 838 -28.69 24.28 -9.75
C ALA A 838 -27.83 24.02 -8.50
N ASN A 839 -28.18 22.98 -7.72
CA ASN A 839 -27.44 22.63 -6.50
C ASN A 839 -26.17 21.80 -6.81
N VAL A 840 -25.27 22.39 -7.61
CA VAL A 840 -24.01 21.76 -8.08
C VAL A 840 -22.80 22.24 -7.27
N GLY A 841 -22.98 23.29 -6.44
CA GLY A 841 -21.93 23.97 -5.69
C GLY A 841 -20.98 24.79 -6.57
N SER A 842 -19.83 25.18 -6.01
CA SER A 842 -18.74 25.92 -6.66
C SER A 842 -18.28 25.35 -8.01
N ILE A 843 -18.18 26.18 -9.05
CA ILE A 843 -17.64 25.80 -10.37
C ILE A 843 -16.30 26.47 -10.69
N ALA A 844 -15.92 27.51 -9.96
CA ALA A 844 -14.60 28.11 -10.00
C ALA A 844 -14.31 28.82 -8.69
N ALA A 845 -13.03 28.92 -8.31
CA ALA A 845 -12.61 29.65 -7.12
C ALA A 845 -11.21 30.24 -7.32
N GLY A 846 -10.89 31.30 -6.60
CA GLY A 846 -9.59 31.94 -6.68
C GLY A 846 -9.40 33.04 -5.66
N GLY A 847 -8.27 33.72 -5.77
CA GLY A 847 -7.92 34.81 -4.87
C GLY A 847 -6.46 35.23 -4.96
N ARG A 848 -6.10 36.22 -4.13
CA ARG A 848 -4.74 36.78 -4.01
C ARG A 848 -3.96 36.11 -2.89
N TYR A 849 -2.71 35.72 -3.15
CA TYR A 849 -1.87 34.88 -2.29
C TYR A 849 -0.39 35.33 -2.24
N ASP A 850 -0.14 36.56 -1.82
CA ASP A 850 1.16 37.23 -2.01
C ASP A 850 2.35 36.58 -1.27
N LYS A 851 2.08 35.81 -0.23
CA LYS A 851 3.09 35.22 0.65
C LYS A 851 3.57 33.84 0.22
N LEU A 852 2.86 33.17 -0.70
CA LEU A 852 3.12 31.76 -1.00
C LEU A 852 4.51 31.54 -1.64
N VAL A 853 4.90 32.39 -2.59
CA VAL A 853 6.22 32.33 -3.23
C VAL A 853 7.35 32.62 -2.24
N GLY A 854 7.10 33.55 -1.31
CA GLY A 854 8.05 33.91 -0.26
C GLY A 854 8.38 32.75 0.68
N MET A 855 7.46 31.80 0.85
CA MET A 855 7.74 30.59 1.65
C MET A 855 8.75 29.64 1.01
N PHE A 856 9.08 29.79 -0.28
CA PHE A 856 10.07 28.96 -0.99
C PHE A 856 11.41 29.69 -1.19
N SER A 857 11.38 30.99 -1.49
CA SER A 857 12.58 31.76 -1.85
C SER A 857 13.02 32.79 -0.81
N GLY A 858 12.21 33.04 0.24
CA GLY A 858 12.39 34.15 1.17
C GLY A 858 12.05 35.53 0.58
N LYS A 859 11.81 35.63 -0.74
CA LYS A 859 11.42 36.85 -1.43
C LYS A 859 9.93 36.81 -1.76
N GLU A 860 9.19 37.81 -1.33
CA GLU A 860 7.77 37.93 -1.66
C GLU A 860 7.59 38.28 -3.15
N VAL A 861 6.73 37.52 -3.83
CA VAL A 861 6.26 37.79 -5.18
C VAL A 861 4.73 37.76 -5.11
N PRO A 862 4.07 38.93 -5.18
CA PRO A 862 2.61 39.01 -5.15
C PRO A 862 2.00 38.20 -6.27
N ALA A 863 0.88 37.54 -6.01
CA ALA A 863 0.22 36.68 -6.99
C ALA A 863 -1.30 36.62 -6.77
N VAL A 864 -2.04 36.53 -7.87
CA VAL A 864 -3.50 36.34 -7.88
C VAL A 864 -3.88 35.41 -9.01
N GLY A 865 -4.87 34.56 -8.79
CA GLY A 865 -5.33 33.64 -9.82
C GLY A 865 -6.65 32.95 -9.52
N VAL A 866 -7.12 32.22 -10.52
CA VAL A 866 -8.40 31.50 -10.52
C VAL A 866 -8.22 30.08 -11.04
N SER A 867 -8.95 29.15 -10.43
CA SER A 867 -9.04 27.76 -10.86
C SER A 867 -10.49 27.42 -11.25
N ILE A 868 -10.67 26.87 -12.45
CA ILE A 868 -11.98 26.34 -12.89
C ILE A 868 -12.11 24.88 -12.44
N GLY A 869 -13.16 24.59 -11.68
CA GLY A 869 -13.60 23.25 -11.27
C GLY A 869 -14.24 22.50 -12.43
N ILE A 870 -13.44 22.15 -13.43
CA ILE A 870 -13.91 21.73 -14.74
C ILE A 870 -14.73 20.43 -14.74
N GLU A 871 -14.56 19.54 -13.74
CA GLU A 871 -15.35 18.30 -13.67
C GLU A 871 -16.85 18.53 -13.54
N ARG A 872 -17.26 19.59 -12.82
CA ARG A 872 -18.69 19.95 -12.70
C ARG A 872 -19.21 20.58 -13.97
N VAL A 873 -18.39 21.42 -14.59
CA VAL A 873 -18.66 21.99 -15.92
C VAL A 873 -18.91 20.88 -16.94
N PHE A 874 -18.06 19.84 -16.97
CA PHE A 874 -18.22 18.70 -17.87
C PHE A 874 -19.54 17.96 -17.65
N ALA A 875 -19.94 17.71 -16.40
CA ALA A 875 -21.20 17.03 -16.11
C ALA A 875 -22.42 17.82 -16.64
N ILE A 876 -22.40 19.15 -16.52
CA ILE A 876 -23.46 20.03 -17.01
C ILE A 876 -23.46 20.07 -18.54
N MET A 877 -22.30 20.26 -19.16
CA MET A 877 -22.17 20.28 -20.62
C MET A 877 -22.57 18.94 -21.24
N GLU A 878 -22.20 17.81 -20.62
CA GLU A 878 -22.59 16.46 -21.06
C GLU A 878 -24.12 16.29 -21.01
N ALA A 879 -24.76 16.69 -19.90
CA ALA A 879 -26.22 16.64 -19.79
C ALA A 879 -26.93 17.53 -20.82
N GLN A 880 -26.46 18.77 -21.02
CA GLN A 880 -27.01 19.70 -21.99
C GLN A 880 -26.85 19.21 -23.43
N LEU A 881 -25.66 18.76 -23.81
CA LEU A 881 -25.38 18.28 -25.17
C LEU A 881 -26.11 16.98 -25.48
N ARG A 882 -26.24 16.06 -24.51
CA ARG A 882 -27.06 14.85 -24.69
C ARG A 882 -28.53 15.19 -24.87
N ALA A 883 -29.09 16.09 -24.05
CA ALA A 883 -30.47 16.53 -24.22
C ALA A 883 -30.70 17.20 -25.59
N GLN A 884 -29.76 18.02 -26.06
CA GLN A 884 -29.82 18.62 -27.40
C GLN A 884 -29.74 17.58 -28.51
N ALA A 885 -28.85 16.58 -28.37
CA ALA A 885 -28.73 15.49 -29.32
C ALA A 885 -30.01 14.64 -29.38
N GLU A 886 -30.58 14.29 -28.22
CA GLU A 886 -31.85 13.55 -28.14
C GLU A 886 -33.01 14.33 -28.78
N GLN A 887 -33.14 15.62 -28.51
CA GLN A 887 -34.15 16.49 -29.13
C GLN A 887 -33.98 16.59 -30.65
N ALA A 888 -32.73 16.58 -31.12
CA ALA A 888 -32.39 16.59 -32.54
C ALA A 888 -32.51 15.21 -33.21
N GLY A 889 -32.89 14.15 -32.47
CA GLY A 889 -32.96 12.78 -32.99
C GLY A 889 -31.59 12.20 -33.33
N GLY A 890 -30.58 12.51 -32.52
CA GLY A 890 -29.18 12.35 -32.87
C GLY A 890 -28.27 11.87 -31.74
N THR A 891 -26.98 11.74 -32.02
CA THR A 891 -25.92 11.43 -31.03
C THR A 891 -24.80 12.46 -31.07
N ILE A 892 -23.91 12.45 -30.07
CA ILE A 892 -22.72 13.30 -30.05
C ILE A 892 -21.67 12.69 -30.98
N ARG A 893 -21.05 13.51 -31.83
CA ARG A 893 -19.93 13.08 -32.67
C ARG A 893 -18.69 12.81 -31.83
N GLU A 894 -18.19 11.58 -31.89
CA GLU A 894 -16.97 11.14 -31.21
C GLU A 894 -15.70 11.47 -32.02
N THR A 895 -15.85 11.73 -33.32
CA THR A 895 -14.74 12.04 -34.24
C THR A 895 -14.95 13.35 -34.98
N GLU A 896 -13.85 13.93 -35.45
CA GLU A 896 -13.86 15.15 -36.28
C GLU A 896 -13.75 14.84 -37.78
N SER A 897 -14.02 13.60 -38.19
CA SER A 897 -13.83 13.16 -39.58
C SER A 897 -14.81 13.86 -40.52
N GLU A 898 -14.26 14.57 -41.49
CA GLU A 898 -15.01 15.40 -42.44
C GLU A 898 -15.44 14.60 -43.66
N VAL A 899 -14.61 13.63 -44.08
CA VAL A 899 -14.80 12.93 -45.36
C VAL A 899 -14.55 11.43 -45.21
N LEU A 900 -15.46 10.60 -45.71
CA LEU A 900 -15.23 9.17 -45.91
C LEU A 900 -14.91 8.88 -47.39
N VAL A 901 -13.73 8.34 -47.65
CA VAL A 901 -13.35 7.84 -48.97
C VAL A 901 -13.89 6.43 -49.15
N ALA A 902 -14.84 6.30 -50.06
CA ALA A 902 -15.54 5.07 -50.36
C ALA A 902 -15.44 4.72 -51.85
N SER A 903 -15.55 3.44 -52.17
CA SER A 903 -15.47 2.98 -53.55
C SER A 903 -16.39 1.80 -53.82
N VAL A 904 -16.67 1.55 -55.09
CA VAL A 904 -17.40 0.37 -55.59
C VAL A 904 -16.50 -0.39 -56.57
N GLY A 905 -16.52 -1.73 -56.50
CA GLY A 905 -15.71 -2.60 -57.37
C GLY A 905 -14.57 -3.31 -56.63
N ASN A 906 -13.87 -4.18 -57.36
CA ASN A 906 -12.81 -5.02 -56.82
C ASN A 906 -11.44 -4.34 -56.97
N GLY A 907 -10.54 -4.52 -55.99
CA GLY A 907 -9.16 -4.03 -56.10
C GLY A 907 -8.97 -2.51 -55.93
N MET A 908 -10.02 -1.79 -55.47
CA MET A 908 -10.01 -0.33 -55.32
C MET A 908 -9.34 0.18 -54.04
N GLN A 909 -8.89 -0.71 -53.15
CA GLN A 909 -8.28 -0.34 -51.87
C GLN A 909 -7.05 0.57 -52.01
N PRO A 910 -6.04 0.27 -52.88
CA PRO A 910 -4.89 1.16 -53.05
C PRO A 910 -5.29 2.57 -53.51
N ARG A 911 -6.37 2.67 -54.29
CA ARG A 911 -6.90 3.95 -54.75
C ARG A 911 -7.58 4.73 -53.64
N ARG A 912 -8.41 4.08 -52.80
CA ARG A 912 -8.98 4.70 -51.58
C ARG A 912 -7.89 5.24 -50.66
N MET A 913 -6.85 4.45 -50.44
CA MET A 913 -5.70 4.86 -49.62
C MET A 913 -4.96 6.06 -50.23
N ARG A 914 -4.76 6.08 -51.56
CA ARG A 914 -4.12 7.21 -52.26
C ARG A 914 -4.94 8.49 -52.15
N VAL A 915 -6.23 8.44 -52.46
CA VAL A 915 -7.11 9.62 -52.34
C VAL A 915 -7.18 10.10 -50.89
N CYS A 916 -7.32 9.20 -49.92
CA CYS A 916 -7.31 9.59 -48.51
C CYS A 916 -5.97 10.22 -48.09
N SER A 917 -4.84 9.70 -48.58
CA SER A 917 -3.52 10.31 -48.36
C SER A 917 -3.40 11.70 -48.98
N GLU A 918 -3.98 11.94 -50.15
CA GLU A 918 -4.04 13.27 -50.79
C GLU A 918 -4.88 14.24 -49.94
N LEU A 919 -6.02 13.78 -49.41
CA LEU A 919 -6.86 14.58 -48.51
C LEU A 919 -6.14 14.94 -47.20
N TRP A 920 -5.43 13.99 -46.59
CA TRP A 920 -4.60 14.26 -45.41
C TRP A 920 -3.49 15.27 -45.70
N ALA A 921 -2.81 15.15 -46.85
CA ALA A 921 -1.81 16.13 -47.28
C ALA A 921 -2.42 17.53 -47.51
N GLY A 922 -3.70 17.60 -47.88
CA GLY A 922 -4.49 18.82 -47.99
C GLY A 922 -5.08 19.36 -46.67
N GLY A 923 -4.78 18.72 -45.53
CA GLY A 923 -5.27 19.11 -44.21
C GLY A 923 -6.74 18.76 -43.93
N ILE A 924 -7.36 17.92 -44.77
CA ILE A 924 -8.74 17.46 -44.62
C ILE A 924 -8.77 16.20 -43.74
N LYS A 925 -9.67 16.15 -42.77
CA LYS A 925 -9.83 15.01 -41.86
C LYS A 925 -10.60 13.89 -42.54
N ALA A 926 -9.89 13.01 -43.25
CA ALA A 926 -10.49 11.94 -44.04
C ALA A 926 -10.28 10.54 -43.43
N GLU A 927 -11.17 9.60 -43.77
CA GLU A 927 -11.05 8.18 -43.42
C GLU A 927 -11.37 7.28 -44.62
N PHE A 928 -11.01 5.99 -44.54
CA PHE A 928 -11.41 4.98 -45.51
C PHE A 928 -11.64 3.62 -44.83
N GLY A 929 -12.51 2.79 -45.41
CA GLY A 929 -12.78 1.45 -44.87
C GLY A 929 -11.64 0.45 -45.12
N TYR A 930 -11.28 -0.33 -44.10
CA TYR A 930 -10.19 -1.33 -44.14
C TYR A 930 -10.54 -2.65 -44.83
N LYS A 931 -11.81 -2.86 -45.22
CA LYS A 931 -12.18 -4.03 -46.04
C LYS A 931 -11.63 -3.83 -47.45
N VAL A 932 -11.14 -4.90 -48.08
CA VAL A 932 -10.62 -4.84 -49.47
C VAL A 932 -11.71 -4.35 -50.44
N ASN A 933 -12.88 -5.02 -50.41
CA ASN A 933 -14.03 -4.73 -51.27
C ASN A 933 -15.27 -4.46 -50.38
N PRO A 934 -15.42 -3.27 -49.78
CA PRO A 934 -16.56 -2.93 -48.94
C PRO A 934 -17.84 -2.75 -49.78
N LYS A 935 -18.99 -3.16 -49.23
CA LYS A 935 -20.29 -2.87 -49.85
C LYS A 935 -20.63 -1.39 -49.66
N MET A 936 -21.32 -0.79 -50.65
CA MET A 936 -21.70 0.62 -50.57
C MET A 936 -22.64 0.90 -49.38
N GLY A 937 -23.60 0.01 -49.10
CA GLY A 937 -24.48 0.11 -47.94
C GLY A 937 -23.73 0.14 -46.61
N ASP A 938 -22.69 -0.70 -46.44
CA ASP A 938 -21.85 -0.71 -45.24
C ASP A 938 -21.10 0.62 -45.06
N GLN A 939 -20.58 1.19 -46.16
CA GLN A 939 -19.83 2.44 -46.16
C GLN A 939 -20.73 3.65 -45.83
N LEU A 940 -21.91 3.71 -46.46
CA LEU A 940 -22.90 4.75 -46.17
C LEU A 940 -23.43 4.63 -44.74
N GLY A 941 -23.76 3.42 -44.29
CA GLY A 941 -24.20 3.17 -42.92
C GLY A 941 -23.14 3.55 -41.88
N TYR A 942 -21.85 3.31 -42.18
CA TYR A 942 -20.75 3.76 -41.34
C TYR A 942 -20.67 5.30 -41.27
N ALA A 943 -20.71 5.99 -42.42
CA ALA A 943 -20.65 7.45 -42.47
C ALA A 943 -21.80 8.10 -41.69
N LEU A 944 -23.03 7.60 -41.86
CA LEU A 944 -24.21 8.08 -41.13
C LEU A 944 -24.10 7.81 -39.62
N LYS A 945 -23.64 6.61 -39.22
CA LYS A 945 -23.47 6.26 -37.81
C LYS A 945 -22.42 7.13 -37.10
N GLN A 946 -21.33 7.45 -37.79
CA GLN A 946 -20.25 8.31 -37.27
C GLN A 946 -20.53 9.81 -37.45
N GLY A 947 -21.58 10.18 -38.20
CA GLY A 947 -21.91 11.56 -38.54
C GLY A 947 -20.88 12.24 -39.43
N ILE A 948 -20.24 11.50 -40.34
CA ILE A 948 -19.29 12.07 -41.31
C ILE A 948 -20.09 12.85 -42.37
N PRO A 949 -19.87 14.16 -42.57
CA PRO A 949 -20.74 14.98 -43.40
C PRO A 949 -20.59 14.72 -44.91
N PHE A 950 -19.40 14.30 -45.37
CA PHE A 950 -19.14 14.11 -46.80
C PHE A 950 -18.62 12.70 -47.11
N MET A 951 -18.98 12.18 -48.29
CA MET A 951 -18.37 10.98 -48.85
C MET A 951 -17.73 11.29 -50.21
N VAL A 952 -16.51 10.82 -50.42
CA VAL A 952 -15.85 10.81 -51.73
C VAL A 952 -15.99 9.41 -52.32
N LEU A 953 -16.62 9.30 -53.48
CA LEU A 953 -17.06 8.06 -54.10
C LEU A 953 -16.45 7.90 -55.49
N PHE A 954 -15.93 6.72 -55.80
CA PHE A 954 -15.48 6.37 -57.15
C PHE A 954 -15.58 4.86 -57.42
N GLY A 955 -15.87 4.51 -58.66
CA GLY A 955 -15.77 3.16 -59.21
C GLY A 955 -14.81 3.11 -60.41
N GLU A 956 -14.89 2.04 -61.20
CA GLU A 956 -14.04 1.87 -62.39
C GLU A 956 -14.25 3.00 -63.42
N SER A 957 -15.50 3.42 -63.65
CA SER A 957 -15.84 4.48 -64.60
C SER A 957 -15.28 5.85 -64.18
N GLU A 958 -15.49 6.25 -62.92
CA GLU A 958 -14.99 7.53 -62.41
C GLU A 958 -13.45 7.58 -62.43
N VAL A 959 -12.80 6.45 -62.14
CA VAL A 959 -11.33 6.34 -62.23
C VAL A 959 -10.85 6.48 -63.67
N ALA A 960 -11.54 5.90 -64.66
CA ALA A 960 -11.18 6.04 -66.07
C ALA A 960 -11.35 7.48 -66.59
N GLU A 961 -12.35 8.20 -66.06
CA GLU A 961 -12.65 9.60 -66.42
C GLU A 961 -11.84 10.64 -65.64
N GLY A 962 -11.07 10.23 -64.63
CA GLY A 962 -10.26 11.14 -63.80
C GLY A 962 -11.09 12.00 -62.83
N VAL A 963 -12.28 11.54 -62.46
CA VAL A 963 -13.22 12.26 -61.59
C VAL A 963 -13.53 11.48 -60.32
N VAL A 964 -14.12 12.16 -59.34
CA VAL A 964 -14.72 11.56 -58.14
C VAL A 964 -16.08 12.19 -57.89
N LYS A 965 -16.95 11.48 -57.18
CA LYS A 965 -18.25 11.98 -56.74
C LYS A 965 -18.15 12.41 -55.29
N VAL A 966 -18.49 13.66 -55.00
CA VAL A 966 -18.58 14.18 -53.63
C VAL A 966 -20.05 14.21 -53.25
N LYS A 967 -20.42 13.42 -52.24
CA LYS A 967 -21.78 13.34 -51.71
C LYS A 967 -21.86 14.04 -50.37
N ASP A 968 -22.79 14.99 -50.25
CA ASP A 968 -23.16 15.66 -49.00
C ASP A 968 -24.27 14.85 -48.32
N LEU A 969 -23.98 14.26 -47.16
CA LEU A 969 -24.93 13.41 -46.45
C LEU A 969 -26.01 14.21 -45.72
N ASP A 970 -25.79 15.49 -45.42
CA ASP A 970 -26.83 16.34 -44.81
C ASP A 970 -27.80 16.87 -45.85
N ALA A 971 -27.27 17.35 -46.98
CA ALA A 971 -28.06 17.95 -48.06
C ALA A 971 -28.67 16.90 -49.00
N GLY A 972 -28.16 15.68 -48.97
CA GLY A 972 -28.54 14.61 -49.90
C GLY A 972 -28.12 14.88 -51.35
N SER A 973 -27.26 15.88 -51.59
CA SER A 973 -26.76 16.27 -52.90
C SER A 973 -25.47 15.52 -53.27
N GLU A 974 -25.20 15.41 -54.56
CA GLU A 974 -24.00 14.79 -55.10
C GLU A 974 -23.47 15.64 -56.27
N GLU A 975 -22.16 15.91 -56.28
CA GLU A 975 -21.48 16.62 -57.37
C GLU A 975 -20.29 15.81 -57.89
N VAL A 976 -20.04 15.89 -59.19
CA VAL A 976 -18.86 15.28 -59.83
C VAL A 976 -17.75 16.31 -59.87
N VAL A 977 -16.59 15.96 -59.32
CA VAL A 977 -15.43 16.84 -59.16
C VAL A 977 -14.22 16.18 -59.82
N ARG A 978 -13.42 16.95 -60.55
CA ARG A 978 -12.12 16.46 -61.04
C ARG A 978 -11.22 16.15 -59.86
N GLN A 979 -10.48 15.04 -59.91
CA GLN A 979 -9.66 14.64 -58.77
C GLN A 979 -8.63 15.72 -58.39
N GLU A 980 -8.11 16.46 -59.37
CA GLU A 980 -7.15 17.56 -59.17
C GLU A 980 -7.74 18.74 -58.37
N GLU A 981 -9.06 18.96 -58.47
CA GLU A 981 -9.79 20.06 -57.81
C GLU A 981 -10.42 19.61 -56.47
N LEU A 982 -10.36 18.32 -56.14
CA LEU A 982 -11.03 17.69 -55.01
C LEU A 982 -10.69 18.37 -53.67
N ILE A 983 -9.40 18.64 -53.42
CA ILE A 983 -8.93 19.21 -52.15
C ILE A 983 -9.48 20.63 -51.99
N ALA A 984 -9.31 21.48 -53.00
CA ALA A 984 -9.79 22.87 -52.95
C ALA A 984 -11.31 22.92 -52.75
N ARG A 985 -12.04 22.05 -53.46
CA ARG A 985 -13.49 21.98 -53.34
C ARG A 985 -13.95 21.53 -51.96
N LEU A 986 -13.35 20.48 -51.40
CA LEU A 986 -13.67 20.03 -50.04
C LEU A 986 -13.30 21.07 -48.98
N GLN A 987 -12.20 21.82 -49.15
CA GLN A 987 -11.85 22.91 -48.24
C GLN A 987 -12.90 24.04 -48.22
N GLU A 988 -13.58 24.32 -49.35
CA GLU A 988 -14.71 25.25 -49.38
C GLU A 988 -15.93 24.69 -48.66
N LEU A 989 -16.29 23.43 -48.95
CA LEU A 989 -17.48 22.78 -48.40
C LEU A 989 -17.39 22.55 -46.89
N VAL A 990 -16.20 22.18 -46.40
CA VAL A 990 -15.94 21.91 -44.98
C VAL A 990 -16.00 23.18 -44.13
N LYS A 991 -15.52 24.32 -44.65
CA LYS A 991 -15.56 25.61 -43.93
C LYS A 991 -16.98 26.02 -43.49
N GLY A 992 -18.00 25.63 -44.25
CA GLY A 992 -19.41 25.93 -43.93
C GLY A 992 -20.05 25.01 -42.89
N LYS A 993 -19.41 23.88 -42.54
CA LYS A 993 -19.99 22.83 -41.67
C LYS A 993 -19.10 22.38 -40.50
N ALA A 994 -17.90 22.96 -40.39
CA ALA A 994 -16.85 22.58 -39.44
C ALA A 994 -17.24 22.68 -37.94
N GLU A 995 -18.34 23.35 -37.60
CA GLU A 995 -18.75 23.58 -36.19
C GLU A 995 -19.82 22.59 -35.67
N ARG A 996 -20.31 21.65 -36.49
CA ARG A 996 -21.38 20.72 -36.07
C ARG A 996 -20.85 19.50 -35.30
N ARG A 997 -21.35 19.33 -34.07
CA ARG A 997 -21.01 18.21 -33.17
C ARG A 997 -22.18 17.26 -32.82
N ILE A 998 -23.36 17.50 -33.37
CA ILE A 998 -24.52 16.60 -33.23
C ILE A 998 -24.69 15.82 -34.55
N VAL A 999 -24.69 14.49 -34.47
CA VAL A 999 -25.08 13.57 -35.54
C VAL A 999 -26.58 13.64 -35.67
N TYR A 1000 -27.13 13.99 -36.82
CA TYR A 1000 -28.57 13.83 -37.05
C TYR A 1000 -28.84 12.43 -37.59
N HIS A 1001 -29.71 11.65 -36.94
CA HIS A 1001 -30.28 10.50 -37.62
C HIS A 1001 -31.42 11.02 -38.50
N GLN A 1002 -31.32 10.87 -39.81
CA GLN A 1002 -32.52 10.94 -40.64
C GLN A 1002 -33.48 9.89 -40.09
N LYS A 1003 -34.67 10.31 -39.64
CA LYS A 1003 -35.77 9.37 -39.46
C LYS A 1003 -35.96 8.68 -40.80
N ASP A 1004 -35.88 7.36 -40.81
CA ASP A 1004 -36.48 6.57 -41.88
C ASP A 1004 -37.98 6.94 -41.89
N ASP A 1005 -38.35 7.91 -42.71
CA ASP A 1005 -39.72 8.07 -43.15
C ASP A 1005 -40.04 6.82 -43.97
N ALA A 1006 -40.57 5.81 -43.28
CA ALA A 1006 -41.22 4.65 -43.86
C ALA A 1006 -42.54 5.06 -44.53
N SER A 1007 -42.48 6.01 -45.46
CA SER A 1007 -43.60 6.49 -46.29
C SER A 1007 -43.22 6.67 -47.76
N GLY A 1008 -42.18 5.97 -48.23
CA GLY A 1008 -41.98 5.70 -49.66
C GLY A 1008 -42.77 4.48 -50.12
N LYS A 1009 -44.06 4.68 -50.42
CA LYS A 1009 -44.86 3.79 -51.28
C LYS A 1009 -45.13 4.50 -52.59
#